data_AF-A0A812KAN3-F1
#
_entry.id   AF-A0A812KAN3-F1
#
_cell.length_a   1.000
_cell.length_b   1.000
_cell.length_c   1.000
_cell.angle_alpha   90.00
_cell.angle_beta   90.00
_cell.angle_gamma   90.00
#
_symmetry.space_group_name_H-M   'P 1'
#
loop_
_entity.id
_entity.type
_entity.pdbx_description
1 polymer ?
#
loop_
_entity_poly.entity_id
_entity_poly.type
_entity_poly.pdbx_seq_one_letter_code
_entity_poly.pdbx_strand_id
1 'polypeptide(L)'
;MAGAVDLRTALAWGKKAENWVPWMWSRRVCEELGDPVAAERCAGWLALHGKEWAAARCLDWRKEFAGELERRFGLQCGGGQVVCWTEEEADDAISRTLDEGWPGVFVKAEHGWAGQGNKRLRNADTEAAQRHFRRWLARRLRQGPVVVEPAARQHLRRGTECDRVLDFSVQLDVCSTGKTEIMSKNVFRCDGRGAFLGAEVGEHDWEDAWVCAFSHNTARVSDGADACELADFTASTLAATVGRRLASAGYAGPCGVDGFLYRHPDTGLLTLRPISDVNPRQTITRVAQVVANRLPEDVLGRSVGLRLLPRARAEALWARRSEAVCSASEAFVELPAKVLDNEFGVAAPVQRATAMDSTRLRVLPLTPLGEAARPGLAALLITGVAGDETASVRAARDGRRAKAAVEVRHFAEGLLLRGSLEEKLEPPPQELLEALKGPGLGGQAVESLDIEWPQRDEDIAICRGLKGGSDQLPKMGKILSSLEARVQCLQKFANHELQAIEMFAWALLRFPEAPRGLQRGLLKTIREEQSHCRLYLDRVATLAPETPPMGAAPLSGYLWRSLAAVDSAPEPLEAFLCGVGLTFEAANLDHSLRYRDIFQQAGDDGSAAVLQRVHDEEVEHVRLAHVWLRRLAEARGLAELDDLALYERFAAKPVFALCKARGRGFPAIAARRKAGLSEAMIAAVRHAKSQRRPIAVGPAVCSSADGR
;
A
#
# COMPACT_ATOMS: atom_id res chain seq x y z
N MET A 1 -49.48 -0.54 21.40
CA MET A 1 -49.75 -0.35 19.97
C MET A 1 -48.94 0.84 19.47
N ALA A 2 -47.83 0.56 18.80
CA ALA A 2 -47.17 1.37 17.77
C ALA A 2 -46.17 0.39 17.14
N GLY A 3 -46.46 -0.02 15.90
CA GLY A 3 -45.99 -1.28 15.32
C GLY A 3 -44.49 -1.30 15.05
N ALA A 4 -43.86 -2.41 15.41
CA ALA A 4 -42.57 -2.80 14.86
C ALA A 4 -42.71 -2.90 13.34
N VAL A 5 -41.94 -2.09 12.62
CA VAL A 5 -41.79 -2.26 11.17
C VAL A 5 -40.98 -3.55 10.96
N ASP A 6 -41.66 -4.62 10.58
CA ASP A 6 -41.06 -5.89 10.15
C ASP A 6 -39.94 -5.61 9.13
N LEU A 7 -38.80 -6.29 9.27
CA LEU A 7 -37.66 -6.26 8.35
C LEU A 7 -38.08 -6.40 6.87
N ARG A 8 -39.19 -7.09 6.57
CA ARG A 8 -39.78 -7.18 5.22
C ARG A 8 -40.37 -5.87 4.72
N THR A 9 -40.89 -5.02 5.61
CA THR A 9 -41.41 -3.68 5.29
C THR A 9 -40.27 -2.70 5.06
N ALA A 10 -39.20 -2.79 5.85
CA ALA A 10 -37.94 -2.06 5.59
C ALA A 10 -37.29 -2.49 4.25
N LEU A 11 -37.38 -3.77 3.89
CA LEU A 11 -36.93 -4.29 2.59
C LEU A 11 -37.88 -3.96 1.44
N ALA A 12 -39.18 -3.78 1.70
CA ALA A 12 -40.16 -3.32 0.70
C ALA A 12 -39.95 -1.84 0.35
N TRP A 13 -39.44 -1.03 1.28
CA TRP A 13 -38.95 0.32 0.97
C TRP A 13 -37.73 0.30 0.05
N GLY A 14 -36.94 -0.78 0.05
CA GLY A 14 -35.89 -1.03 -0.94
C GLY A 14 -36.38 -1.42 -2.34
N LYS A 15 -37.68 -1.66 -2.54
CA LYS A 15 -38.29 -1.89 -3.87
C LYS A 15 -38.68 -0.59 -4.59
N LYS A 16 -38.68 0.55 -3.91
CA LYS A 16 -38.77 1.86 -4.58
C LYS A 16 -37.35 2.33 -4.83
N ALA A 17 -36.98 2.28 -6.11
CA ALA A 17 -35.69 2.62 -6.65
C ALA A 17 -35.15 3.98 -6.16
N GLU A 18 -33.82 4.09 -6.21
CA GLU A 18 -32.99 5.30 -6.19
C GLU A 18 -32.55 5.90 -4.85
N ASN A 19 -33.30 5.81 -3.75
CA ASN A 19 -32.95 6.60 -2.55
C ASN A 19 -32.06 5.92 -1.49
N TRP A 20 -31.64 4.67 -1.71
CA TRP A 20 -30.55 4.06 -0.96
C TRP A 20 -29.59 3.38 -1.94
N VAL A 21 -28.68 4.17 -2.52
CA VAL A 21 -27.38 3.61 -2.92
C VAL A 21 -26.79 3.05 -1.63
N PRO A 22 -26.59 1.72 -1.49
CA PRO A 22 -25.95 1.19 -0.29
C PRO A 22 -24.64 1.96 -0.14
N TRP A 23 -24.35 2.49 1.05
CA TRP A 23 -23.12 3.25 1.37
C TRP A 23 -21.85 2.71 0.67
N MET A 24 -21.82 1.41 0.39
CA MET A 24 -20.87 0.63 -0.41
C MET A 24 -20.55 1.19 -1.83
N TRP A 25 -21.41 2.08 -2.35
CA TRP A 25 -21.29 2.69 -3.68
C TRP A 25 -21.45 4.22 -3.63
N SER A 26 -21.45 4.81 -2.44
CA SER A 26 -21.66 6.24 -2.26
C SER A 26 -20.33 6.98 -2.37
N ARG A 27 -20.16 7.77 -3.43
CA ARG A 27 -19.02 8.70 -3.58
C ARG A 27 -18.86 9.63 -2.38
N ARG A 28 -19.98 10.10 -1.84
CA ARG A 28 -20.02 10.92 -0.63
C ARG A 28 -19.45 10.19 0.59
N VAL A 29 -19.72 8.90 0.75
CA VAL A 29 -19.14 8.11 1.85
C VAL A 29 -17.63 7.94 1.64
N CYS A 30 -17.16 7.75 0.40
CA CYS A 30 -15.73 7.74 0.10
C CYS A 30 -15.05 9.07 0.46
N GLU A 31 -15.69 10.20 0.13
CA GLU A 31 -15.21 11.54 0.48
C GLU A 31 -15.15 11.76 2.00
N GLU A 32 -16.21 11.37 2.74
CA GLU A 32 -16.24 11.43 4.22
C GLU A 32 -15.19 10.49 4.86
N LEU A 33 -14.96 9.32 4.26
CA LEU A 33 -13.92 8.36 4.65
C LEU A 33 -12.54 8.69 4.11
N GLY A 34 -12.37 9.77 3.33
CA GLY A 34 -11.09 10.15 2.72
C GLY A 34 -10.44 9.02 1.90
N ASP A 35 -11.26 8.11 1.37
CA ASP A 35 -10.82 7.04 0.49
C ASP A 35 -10.71 7.62 -0.94
N PRO A 36 -9.49 7.68 -1.52
CA PRO A 36 -9.28 8.31 -2.82
C PRO A 36 -9.95 7.55 -3.98
N VAL A 37 -10.38 6.30 -3.76
CA VAL A 37 -10.98 5.46 -4.81
C VAL A 37 -12.48 5.37 -4.61
N ALA A 38 -13.20 6.24 -5.31
CA ALA A 38 -14.64 6.13 -5.45
C ALA A 38 -15.00 4.96 -6.37
N ALA A 39 -16.10 4.32 -6.03
CA ALA A 39 -16.67 3.31 -6.88
C ALA A 39 -17.46 3.91 -8.05
N GLU A 40 -17.12 3.49 -9.27
CA GLU A 40 -17.93 3.78 -10.45
C GLU A 40 -18.83 2.59 -10.77
N ARG A 41 -20.14 2.82 -10.85
CA ARG A 41 -21.07 1.79 -11.33
C ARG A 41 -20.88 1.64 -12.83
N CYS A 42 -20.22 0.57 -13.25
CA CYS A 42 -20.22 0.18 -14.66
C CYS A 42 -21.56 -0.46 -15.05
N ALA A 43 -21.87 -0.42 -16.35
CA ALA A 43 -22.98 -1.22 -16.89
C ALA A 43 -22.71 -2.71 -16.60
N GLY A 44 -23.69 -3.42 -16.05
CA GLY A 44 -23.54 -4.85 -15.75
C GLY A 44 -22.82 -5.18 -14.43
N TRP A 45 -22.56 -4.21 -13.53
CA TRP A 45 -21.91 -4.45 -12.23
C TRP A 45 -22.58 -5.55 -11.40
N LEU A 46 -23.91 -5.73 -11.51
CA LEU A 46 -24.65 -6.76 -10.78
C LEU A 46 -24.22 -8.19 -11.17
N ALA A 47 -23.85 -8.39 -12.45
CA ALA A 47 -23.31 -9.66 -12.92
C ALA A 47 -21.89 -9.90 -12.36
N LEU A 48 -21.08 -8.85 -12.22
CA LEU A 48 -19.74 -8.95 -11.62
C LEU A 48 -19.77 -9.26 -10.11
N HIS A 49 -20.87 -8.95 -9.43
CA HIS A 49 -21.12 -9.35 -8.04
C HIS A 49 -21.74 -10.75 -7.91
N GLY A 50 -22.13 -11.36 -9.03
CA GLY A 50 -22.77 -12.66 -9.10
C GLY A 50 -21.94 -13.80 -8.49
N LYS A 51 -22.61 -14.77 -7.85
CA LYS A 51 -21.93 -15.95 -7.29
C LYS A 51 -21.41 -16.87 -8.39
N GLU A 52 -22.14 -16.99 -9.49
CA GLU A 52 -21.66 -17.64 -10.71
C GLU A 52 -20.36 -17.00 -11.21
N TRP A 53 -20.32 -15.67 -11.26
CA TRP A 53 -19.13 -14.94 -11.70
C TRP A 53 -17.94 -15.19 -10.77
N ALA A 54 -18.15 -15.16 -9.45
CA ALA A 54 -17.11 -15.47 -8.46
C ALA A 54 -16.62 -16.93 -8.56
N ALA A 55 -17.53 -17.89 -8.75
CA ALA A 55 -17.18 -19.31 -8.94
C ALA A 55 -16.34 -19.53 -10.20
N ALA A 56 -16.68 -18.84 -11.30
CA ALA A 56 -15.88 -18.86 -12.53
C ALA A 56 -14.47 -18.28 -12.32
N ARG A 57 -14.31 -17.22 -11.50
CA ARG A 57 -12.98 -16.71 -11.15
C ARG A 57 -12.20 -17.66 -10.25
N CYS A 58 -12.87 -18.36 -9.34
CA CYS A 58 -12.23 -19.41 -8.55
C CYS A 58 -11.68 -20.52 -9.47
N LEU A 59 -12.42 -20.89 -10.51
CA LEU A 59 -11.96 -21.86 -11.50
C LEU A 59 -10.78 -21.33 -12.33
N ASP A 60 -10.82 -20.07 -12.77
CA ASP A 60 -9.70 -19.41 -13.47
C ASP A 60 -8.42 -19.46 -12.62
N TRP A 61 -8.52 -19.03 -11.35
CA TRP A 61 -7.39 -19.04 -10.41
C TRP A 61 -6.84 -20.46 -10.23
N ARG A 62 -7.71 -21.46 -10.11
CA ARG A 62 -7.30 -22.86 -9.95
C ARG A 62 -6.52 -23.38 -11.15
N LYS A 63 -6.97 -23.07 -12.36
CA LYS A 63 -6.28 -23.47 -13.59
C LYS A 63 -4.88 -22.86 -13.68
N GLU A 64 -4.71 -21.63 -13.22
CA GLU A 64 -3.44 -20.89 -13.31
C GLU A 64 -2.48 -21.23 -12.16
N PHE A 65 -2.98 -21.35 -10.92
CA PHE A 65 -2.13 -21.33 -9.72
C PHE A 65 -2.20 -22.58 -8.83
N ALA A 66 -3.14 -23.51 -9.02
CA ALA A 66 -3.27 -24.66 -8.11
C ALA A 66 -2.03 -25.58 -8.14
N GLY A 67 -1.44 -25.80 -9.32
CA GLY A 67 -0.23 -26.63 -9.44
C GLY A 67 0.99 -25.97 -8.78
N GLU A 68 1.10 -24.64 -8.85
CA GLU A 68 2.15 -23.90 -8.15
C GLU A 68 1.93 -23.90 -6.63
N LEU A 69 0.69 -23.73 -6.18
CA LEU A 69 0.31 -23.82 -4.77
C LEU A 69 0.75 -25.16 -4.15
N GLU A 70 0.44 -26.27 -4.82
CA GLU A 70 0.81 -27.60 -4.36
C GLU A 70 2.32 -27.83 -4.42
N ARG A 71 2.98 -27.43 -5.51
CA ARG A 71 4.44 -27.60 -5.68
C ARG A 71 5.26 -26.78 -4.69
N ARG A 72 4.88 -25.52 -4.43
CA ARG A 72 5.63 -24.61 -3.55
C ARG A 72 5.30 -24.82 -2.07
N PHE A 73 4.03 -24.97 -1.75
CA PHE A 73 3.56 -24.94 -0.35
C PHE A 73 2.98 -26.27 0.12
N GLY A 74 2.89 -27.29 -0.75
CA GLY A 74 2.26 -28.57 -0.41
C GLY A 74 0.78 -28.45 -0.05
N LEU A 75 0.13 -27.35 -0.45
CA LEU A 75 -1.25 -27.04 -0.05
C LEU A 75 -2.23 -27.37 -1.18
N GLN A 76 -3.32 -28.05 -0.83
CA GLN A 76 -4.38 -28.36 -1.77
C GLN A 76 -5.28 -27.14 -2.02
N CYS A 77 -5.80 -27.03 -3.26
CA CYS A 77 -6.81 -26.05 -3.60
C CYS A 77 -8.20 -26.71 -3.73
N GLY A 78 -9.17 -26.19 -2.98
CA GLY A 78 -10.50 -26.78 -2.84
C GLY A 78 -11.32 -26.84 -4.13
N GLY A 79 -11.83 -28.03 -4.44
CA GLY A 79 -12.89 -28.28 -5.43
C GLY A 79 -14.29 -28.06 -4.87
N GLY A 80 -15.31 -27.79 -5.69
CA GLY A 80 -16.71 -27.89 -5.24
C GLY A 80 -17.52 -26.60 -5.15
N GLN A 81 -17.35 -25.64 -6.06
CA GLN A 81 -18.42 -24.66 -6.30
C GLN A 81 -19.16 -25.07 -7.56
N VAL A 82 -20.41 -25.53 -7.40
CA VAL A 82 -21.25 -25.96 -8.51
C VAL A 82 -22.34 -24.92 -8.73
N VAL A 83 -22.36 -24.34 -9.92
CA VAL A 83 -23.43 -23.42 -10.34
C VAL A 83 -24.59 -24.27 -10.85
N CYS A 84 -25.78 -24.04 -10.30
CA CYS A 84 -26.99 -24.78 -10.60
C CYS A 84 -28.08 -23.80 -11.05
N TRP A 85 -28.66 -24.06 -12.22
CA TRP A 85 -29.76 -23.34 -12.84
C TRP A 85 -31.10 -24.04 -12.62
N THR A 86 -31.09 -25.33 -12.31
CA THR A 86 -32.30 -26.14 -12.07
C THR A 86 -32.31 -26.79 -10.69
N GLU A 87 -33.49 -27.24 -10.25
CA GLU A 87 -33.63 -27.99 -8.99
C GLU A 87 -32.92 -29.34 -9.08
N GLU A 88 -32.94 -29.98 -10.24
CA GLU A 88 -32.26 -31.25 -10.52
C GLU A 88 -30.74 -31.10 -10.41
N GLU A 89 -30.16 -30.11 -11.07
CA GLU A 89 -28.71 -29.83 -10.97
C GLU A 89 -28.28 -29.53 -9.53
N ALA A 90 -29.12 -28.78 -8.79
CA ALA A 90 -28.86 -28.47 -7.39
C ALA A 90 -28.94 -29.73 -6.53
N ASP A 91 -29.92 -30.60 -6.75
CA ASP A 91 -30.07 -31.86 -6.02
C ASP A 91 -28.94 -32.83 -6.28
N ASP A 92 -28.46 -32.91 -7.52
CA ASP A 92 -27.30 -33.72 -7.91
C ASP A 92 -26.01 -33.18 -7.28
N ALA A 93 -25.83 -31.85 -7.27
CA ALA A 93 -24.69 -31.23 -6.61
C ALA A 93 -24.72 -31.47 -5.09
N ILE A 94 -25.90 -31.36 -4.48
CA ILE A 94 -26.09 -31.60 -3.05
C ILE A 94 -25.80 -33.06 -2.72
N SER A 95 -26.42 -34.01 -3.44
CA SER A 95 -26.25 -35.44 -3.20
C SER A 95 -24.79 -35.85 -3.33
N ARG A 96 -24.12 -35.46 -4.43
CA ARG A 96 -22.68 -35.71 -4.61
C ARG A 96 -21.84 -35.19 -3.46
N THR A 97 -22.10 -33.96 -3.00
CA THR A 97 -21.35 -33.37 -1.89
C THR A 97 -21.56 -34.16 -0.59
N LEU A 98 -22.78 -34.64 -0.32
CA LEU A 98 -23.07 -35.44 0.86
C LEU A 98 -22.49 -36.86 0.77
N ASP A 99 -22.49 -37.45 -0.42
CA ASP A 99 -21.89 -38.76 -0.71
C ASP A 99 -20.36 -38.74 -0.60
N GLU A 100 -19.73 -37.60 -0.89
CA GLU A 100 -18.32 -37.31 -0.63
C GLU A 100 -17.99 -37.16 0.88
N GLY A 101 -18.95 -37.41 1.78
CA GLY A 101 -18.71 -37.44 3.22
C GLY A 101 -18.83 -36.08 3.93
N TRP A 102 -19.21 -35.01 3.21
CA TRP A 102 -19.39 -33.71 3.85
C TRP A 102 -20.58 -33.69 4.82
N PRO A 103 -20.46 -33.02 5.98
CA PRO A 103 -21.53 -32.97 6.99
C PRO A 103 -22.75 -32.14 6.55
N GLY A 104 -22.63 -31.41 5.44
CA GLY A 104 -23.69 -30.60 4.86
C GLY A 104 -23.22 -29.80 3.66
N VAL A 105 -24.16 -29.03 3.11
CA VAL A 105 -23.96 -28.12 1.97
C VAL A 105 -24.36 -26.70 2.33
N PHE A 106 -23.69 -25.74 1.71
CA PHE A 106 -23.98 -24.32 1.80
C PHE A 106 -24.39 -23.85 0.40
N VAL A 107 -25.57 -23.23 0.31
CA VAL A 107 -26.13 -22.78 -0.96
C VAL A 107 -26.25 -21.27 -0.94
N LYS A 108 -25.61 -20.61 -1.91
CA LYS A 108 -25.62 -19.17 -2.09
C LYS A 108 -26.51 -18.77 -3.27
N ALA A 109 -27.42 -17.83 -3.06
CA ALA A 109 -28.18 -17.24 -4.15
C ALA A 109 -27.33 -16.24 -4.94
N GLU A 110 -27.56 -16.15 -6.25
CA GLU A 110 -26.72 -15.40 -7.19
C GLU A 110 -26.40 -13.95 -6.79
N HIS A 111 -27.40 -13.22 -6.31
CA HIS A 111 -27.25 -11.83 -5.88
C HIS A 111 -27.49 -11.68 -4.38
N GLY A 112 -27.02 -12.65 -3.58
CA GLY A 112 -27.05 -12.59 -2.12
C GLY A 112 -26.00 -11.64 -1.53
N TRP A 113 -26.36 -10.90 -0.48
CA TRP A 113 -25.53 -9.87 0.16
C TRP A 113 -25.42 -10.10 1.66
N ALA A 114 -24.23 -9.97 2.25
CA ALA A 114 -24.01 -10.03 3.70
C ALA A 114 -24.69 -11.26 4.38
N GLY A 115 -24.57 -12.43 3.76
CA GLY A 115 -25.21 -13.68 4.21
C GLY A 115 -26.71 -13.80 3.91
N GLN A 116 -27.37 -12.73 3.44
CA GLN A 116 -28.75 -12.78 2.99
C GLN A 116 -28.86 -13.55 1.68
N GLY A 117 -29.75 -14.54 1.65
CA GLY A 117 -29.87 -15.41 0.48
C GLY A 117 -28.90 -16.58 0.48
N ASN A 118 -28.27 -16.88 1.62
CA ASN A 118 -27.56 -18.14 1.82
C ASN A 118 -28.39 -19.08 2.71
N LYS A 119 -28.30 -20.38 2.46
CA LYS A 119 -28.84 -21.41 3.37
C LYS A 119 -27.88 -22.57 3.49
N ARG A 120 -27.86 -23.17 4.68
CA ARG A 120 -27.18 -24.44 4.94
C ARG A 120 -28.22 -25.56 5.00
N LEU A 121 -27.84 -26.72 4.51
CA LEU A 121 -28.54 -27.99 4.70
C LEU A 121 -27.53 -28.98 5.29
N ARG A 122 -27.90 -29.65 6.38
CA ARG A 122 -27.06 -30.66 7.06
C ARG A 122 -27.72 -32.02 6.95
N ASN A 123 -26.91 -33.10 6.96
CA ASN A 123 -27.44 -34.47 6.99
C ASN A 123 -28.35 -34.73 8.20
N ALA A 124 -28.07 -34.09 9.33
CA ALA A 124 -28.85 -34.22 10.56
C ALA A 124 -30.10 -33.30 10.63
N ASP A 125 -30.41 -32.53 9.59
CA ASP A 125 -31.58 -31.63 9.63
C ASP A 125 -32.90 -32.43 9.56
N THR A 126 -33.89 -32.00 10.35
CA THR A 126 -35.23 -32.63 10.39
C THR A 126 -35.96 -32.50 9.06
N GLU A 127 -36.90 -33.41 8.76
CA GLU A 127 -37.71 -33.35 7.54
C GLU A 127 -38.38 -31.99 7.32
N ALA A 128 -38.84 -31.34 8.41
CA ALA A 128 -39.44 -30.01 8.35
C ALA A 128 -38.43 -28.95 7.89
N ALA A 129 -37.20 -29.01 8.39
CA ALA A 129 -36.11 -28.11 7.99
C ALA A 129 -35.70 -28.35 6.53
N GLN A 130 -35.58 -29.62 6.11
CA GLN A 130 -35.31 -29.99 4.72
C GLN A 130 -36.40 -29.47 3.78
N ARG A 131 -37.68 -29.66 4.11
CA ARG A 131 -38.82 -29.14 3.31
C ARG A 131 -38.83 -27.63 3.20
N HIS A 132 -38.43 -26.92 4.25
CA HIS A 132 -38.29 -25.45 4.21
C HIS A 132 -37.10 -25.01 3.35
N PHE A 133 -35.99 -25.74 3.41
CA PHE A 133 -34.84 -25.53 2.53
C PHE A 133 -35.21 -25.72 1.06
N ARG A 134 -35.89 -26.82 0.70
CA ARG A 134 -36.34 -27.10 -0.68
C ARG A 134 -37.27 -26.01 -1.23
N ARG A 135 -38.27 -25.59 -0.44
CA ARG A 135 -39.15 -24.46 -0.81
C ARG A 135 -38.38 -23.15 -1.03
N TRP A 136 -37.34 -22.92 -0.24
CA TRP A 136 -36.48 -21.76 -0.42
C TRP A 136 -35.62 -21.87 -1.69
N LEU A 137 -35.05 -23.05 -1.96
CA LEU A 137 -34.18 -23.35 -3.11
C LEU A 137 -34.94 -23.16 -4.43
N ALA A 138 -36.10 -23.81 -4.57
CA ALA A 138 -37.00 -23.67 -5.71
C ALA A 138 -37.33 -22.21 -6.03
N ARG A 139 -37.58 -21.41 -4.99
CA ARG A 139 -37.86 -19.98 -5.14
C ARG A 139 -36.65 -19.18 -5.61
N ARG A 140 -35.43 -19.55 -5.21
CA ARG A 140 -34.19 -18.86 -5.64
C ARG A 140 -33.81 -19.21 -7.06
N LEU A 141 -33.95 -20.48 -7.47
CA LEU A 141 -33.69 -20.92 -8.83
C LEU A 141 -34.60 -20.22 -9.86
N ARG A 142 -35.85 -19.87 -9.48
CA ARG A 142 -36.72 -19.02 -10.31
C ARG A 142 -36.23 -17.57 -10.49
N GLN A 143 -35.24 -17.12 -9.70
CA GLN A 143 -34.70 -15.76 -9.72
C GLN A 143 -33.31 -15.68 -10.38
N GLY A 144 -32.69 -16.82 -10.67
CA GLY A 144 -31.31 -16.92 -11.15
C GLY A 144 -30.62 -18.17 -10.57
N PRO A 145 -29.35 -18.41 -10.93
CA PRO A 145 -28.64 -19.59 -10.48
C PRO A 145 -28.39 -19.56 -8.97
N VAL A 146 -28.02 -20.71 -8.43
CA VAL A 146 -27.46 -20.83 -7.09
C VAL A 146 -26.11 -21.50 -7.16
N VAL A 147 -25.23 -21.19 -6.21
CA VAL A 147 -23.96 -21.90 -6.04
C VAL A 147 -24.07 -22.84 -4.86
N VAL A 148 -23.91 -24.13 -5.13
CA VAL A 148 -23.79 -25.17 -4.10
C VAL A 148 -22.31 -25.38 -3.79
N GLU A 149 -21.97 -25.29 -2.50
CA GLU A 149 -20.61 -25.54 -2.01
C GLU A 149 -20.63 -26.43 -0.76
N PRO A 150 -19.58 -27.24 -0.51
CA PRO A 150 -19.48 -28.01 0.72
C PRO A 150 -19.47 -27.13 1.97
N ALA A 151 -20.27 -27.50 2.96
CA ALA A 151 -20.36 -26.73 4.21
C ALA A 151 -19.30 -27.20 5.21
N ALA A 152 -18.12 -26.56 5.19
CA ALA A 152 -17.20 -26.61 6.32
C ALA A 152 -17.92 -26.14 7.61
N ARG A 153 -17.74 -26.85 8.74
CA ARG A 153 -18.25 -26.42 10.06
C ARG A 153 -17.69 -25.04 10.40
N GLN A 154 -18.59 -24.10 10.70
CA GLN A 154 -18.27 -22.73 11.11
C GLN A 154 -18.70 -22.59 12.57
N HIS A 155 -17.84 -21.98 13.40
CA HIS A 155 -17.94 -21.88 14.86
C HIS A 155 -19.33 -22.13 15.49
N LEU A 156 -19.47 -23.27 16.17
CA LEU A 156 -20.46 -23.44 17.24
C LEU A 156 -19.85 -22.94 18.54
N ARG A 157 -20.60 -22.12 19.29
CA ARG A 157 -20.24 -21.74 20.65
C ARG A 157 -20.01 -23.02 21.47
N ARG A 158 -18.88 -23.07 22.19
CA ARG A 158 -18.38 -24.17 23.04
C ARG A 158 -17.71 -25.35 22.30
N GLY A 159 -16.48 -25.13 21.84
CA GLY A 159 -15.39 -26.08 22.07
C GLY A 159 -15.45 -27.47 21.42
N THR A 160 -15.98 -27.64 20.21
CA THR A 160 -15.76 -28.90 19.45
C THR A 160 -15.66 -28.63 17.94
N GLU A 161 -14.49 -29.00 17.39
CA GLU A 161 -14.08 -29.18 15.97
C GLU A 161 -14.42 -28.07 14.95
N CYS A 162 -13.39 -27.34 14.51
CA CYS A 162 -13.47 -26.24 13.54
C CYS A 162 -12.91 -26.69 12.18
N ASP A 163 -13.75 -26.74 11.13
CA ASP A 163 -13.29 -27.04 9.78
C ASP A 163 -12.79 -25.78 9.07
N ARG A 164 -13.41 -24.60 9.22
CA ARG A 164 -12.80 -23.34 8.75
C ARG A 164 -11.78 -22.84 9.76
N VAL A 165 -10.57 -22.55 9.29
CA VAL A 165 -9.41 -22.16 10.11
C VAL A 165 -9.10 -20.68 9.98
N LEU A 166 -9.33 -20.09 8.80
CA LEU A 166 -9.06 -18.69 8.51
C LEU A 166 -10.04 -18.18 7.45
N ASP A 167 -10.78 -17.10 7.72
CA ASP A 167 -11.54 -16.36 6.70
C ASP A 167 -10.79 -15.05 6.40
N PHE A 168 -10.54 -14.75 5.13
CA PHE A 168 -9.69 -13.64 4.71
C PHE A 168 -10.26 -12.87 3.53
N SER A 169 -9.96 -11.57 3.42
CA SER A 169 -10.40 -10.71 2.32
C SER A 169 -9.25 -9.86 1.80
N VAL A 170 -9.05 -9.85 0.48
CA VAL A 170 -8.07 -9.00 -0.20
C VAL A 170 -8.81 -7.82 -0.83
N GLN A 171 -8.50 -6.60 -0.39
CA GLN A 171 -9.08 -5.38 -0.94
C GLN A 171 -8.20 -4.88 -2.10
N LEU A 172 -8.83 -4.67 -3.24
CA LEU A 172 -8.20 -4.28 -4.49
C LEU A 172 -8.69 -2.90 -4.92
N ASP A 173 -7.81 -2.15 -5.58
CA ASP A 173 -8.15 -1.00 -6.42
C ASP A 173 -7.93 -1.38 -7.88
N VAL A 174 -9.03 -1.47 -8.63
CA VAL A 174 -9.00 -1.80 -10.07
C VAL A 174 -8.97 -0.50 -10.86
N CYS A 175 -7.86 -0.22 -11.55
CA CYS A 175 -7.72 0.98 -12.36
C CYS A 175 -8.34 0.79 -13.75
N SER A 176 -8.82 1.88 -14.34
CA SER A 176 -9.33 1.92 -15.72
C SER A 176 -8.28 1.54 -16.77
N THR A 177 -6.99 1.62 -16.43
CA THR A 177 -5.86 1.20 -17.27
C THR A 177 -5.59 -0.31 -17.25
N GLY A 178 -6.33 -1.08 -16.44
CA GLY A 178 -6.13 -2.52 -16.25
C GLY A 178 -5.12 -2.90 -15.17
N LYS A 179 -4.39 -1.93 -14.61
CA LYS A 179 -3.55 -2.14 -13.43
C LYS A 179 -4.42 -2.39 -12.20
N THR A 180 -4.07 -3.37 -11.38
CA THR A 180 -4.75 -3.64 -10.11
C THR A 180 -3.76 -3.49 -8.97
N GLU A 181 -4.13 -2.77 -7.92
CA GLU A 181 -3.33 -2.59 -6.71
C GLU A 181 -4.02 -3.26 -5.52
N ILE A 182 -3.24 -3.87 -4.63
CA ILE A 182 -3.75 -4.39 -3.36
C ILE A 182 -3.77 -3.24 -2.37
N MET A 183 -4.96 -2.79 -2.00
CA MET A 183 -5.17 -1.74 -1.00
C MET A 183 -4.94 -2.26 0.41
N SER A 184 -5.47 -3.46 0.73
CA SER A 184 -5.25 -4.10 2.02
C SER A 184 -5.48 -5.61 1.96
N LYS A 185 -4.94 -6.31 2.95
CA LYS A 185 -5.18 -7.74 3.19
C LYS A 185 -5.70 -7.86 4.61
N ASN A 186 -6.83 -8.53 4.79
CA ASN A 186 -7.51 -8.55 6.07
C ASN A 186 -7.99 -9.94 6.42
N VAL A 187 -8.07 -10.20 7.72
CA VAL A 187 -8.75 -11.35 8.29
C VAL A 187 -10.11 -10.87 8.78
N PHE A 188 -11.15 -11.66 8.59
CA PHE A 188 -12.47 -11.30 9.08
C PHE A 188 -13.20 -12.48 9.68
N ARG A 189 -14.28 -12.18 10.40
CA ARG A 189 -15.12 -13.19 11.06
C ARG A 189 -16.56 -13.07 10.58
N CYS A 190 -17.21 -14.20 10.41
CA CYS A 190 -18.62 -14.30 10.08
C CYS A 190 -19.37 -15.23 11.06
N ASP A 191 -20.68 -15.03 11.19
CA ASP A 191 -21.55 -15.98 11.88
C ASP A 191 -21.83 -17.22 11.01
N GLY A 192 -22.53 -18.23 11.55
CA GLY A 192 -22.87 -19.46 10.83
C GLY A 192 -23.80 -19.30 9.61
N ARG A 193 -24.34 -18.10 9.37
CA ARG A 193 -25.11 -17.73 8.16
C ARG A 193 -24.24 -16.96 7.15
N GLY A 194 -22.99 -16.66 7.48
CA GLY A 194 -22.09 -15.86 6.66
C GLY A 194 -22.27 -14.35 6.83
N ALA A 195 -22.92 -13.89 7.91
CA ALA A 195 -23.02 -12.46 8.19
C ALA A 195 -21.75 -11.97 8.89
N PHE A 196 -21.21 -10.84 8.42
CA PHE A 196 -19.98 -10.24 8.95
C PHE A 196 -20.10 -9.87 10.43
N LEU A 197 -19.12 -10.28 11.22
CA LEU A 197 -19.01 -10.01 12.66
C LEU A 197 -17.91 -9.02 13.01
N GLY A 198 -16.84 -8.92 12.22
CA GLY A 198 -15.73 -8.00 12.44
C GLY A 198 -14.53 -8.34 11.56
N ALA A 199 -13.56 -7.42 11.48
CA ALA A 199 -12.30 -7.58 10.76
C ALA A 199 -11.11 -7.26 11.66
N GLU A 200 -9.99 -7.92 11.41
CA GLU A 200 -8.70 -7.68 12.06
C GLU A 200 -7.90 -6.74 11.13
N VAL A 201 -7.37 -5.65 11.69
CA VAL A 201 -6.85 -4.48 10.94
C VAL A 201 -5.49 -3.97 11.46
N GLY A 202 -4.84 -4.72 12.34
CA GLY A 202 -3.49 -4.46 12.81
C GLY A 202 -2.42 -4.74 11.74
N GLU A 203 -1.24 -4.14 11.91
CA GLU A 203 -0.12 -4.19 10.95
C GLU A 203 0.27 -5.62 10.53
N HIS A 204 0.11 -6.60 11.42
CA HIS A 204 0.53 -7.99 11.24
C HIS A 204 -0.62 -9.01 11.30
N ASP A 205 -1.86 -8.56 11.47
CA ASP A 205 -3.00 -9.47 11.67
C ASP A 205 -3.18 -10.42 10.49
N TRP A 206 -2.79 -9.99 9.29
CA TRP A 206 -2.74 -10.86 8.11
C TRP A 206 -1.72 -11.99 8.32
N GLU A 207 -0.43 -11.70 8.36
CA GLU A 207 0.63 -12.71 8.45
C GLU A 207 0.47 -13.61 9.67
N ASP A 208 0.14 -13.03 10.82
CA ASP A 208 0.01 -13.75 12.09
C ASP A 208 -1.13 -14.77 12.04
N ALA A 209 -2.25 -14.43 11.41
CA ALA A 209 -3.37 -15.34 11.29
C ALA A 209 -3.06 -16.50 10.33
N TRP A 210 -2.33 -16.25 9.24
CA TRP A 210 -1.82 -17.30 8.37
C TRP A 210 -0.85 -18.21 9.14
N VAL A 211 0.15 -17.65 9.83
CA VAL A 211 1.07 -18.45 10.66
C VAL A 211 0.32 -19.25 11.74
N CYS A 212 -0.63 -18.63 12.43
CA CYS A 212 -1.46 -19.29 13.44
C CYS A 212 -2.28 -20.45 12.87
N ALA A 213 -2.80 -20.30 11.64
CA ALA A 213 -3.54 -21.36 10.95
C ALA A 213 -2.68 -22.62 10.72
N PHE A 214 -1.36 -22.45 10.52
CA PHE A 214 -0.41 -23.55 10.32
C PHE A 214 0.29 -24.01 11.61
N SER A 215 0.30 -23.20 12.67
CA SER A 215 1.02 -23.47 13.94
C SER A 215 0.55 -24.74 14.70
N HIS A 216 -0.64 -25.24 14.41
CA HIS A 216 -1.24 -26.39 15.09
C HIS A 216 -1.40 -27.60 14.15
N ASN A 217 -0.54 -27.75 13.13
CA ASN A 217 -0.83 -28.68 12.04
C ASN A 217 0.34 -29.45 11.41
N THR A 218 0.01 -30.61 10.86
CA THR A 218 0.89 -31.61 10.23
C THR A 218 1.06 -31.41 8.71
N ALA A 219 0.91 -30.18 8.19
CA ALA A 219 1.19 -29.89 6.79
C ALA A 219 2.71 -29.67 6.57
N ARG A 220 3.21 -29.97 5.37
CA ARG A 220 4.62 -29.78 4.96
C ARG A 220 5.09 -28.31 4.84
N VAL A 221 4.30 -27.36 5.34
CA VAL A 221 4.71 -25.95 5.49
C VAL A 221 5.68 -25.93 6.68
N SER A 222 6.97 -25.82 6.38
CA SER A 222 8.08 -26.23 7.25
C SER A 222 8.26 -25.31 8.47
N ASP A 223 7.83 -24.05 8.34
CA ASP A 223 7.97 -23.00 9.36
C ASP A 223 7.00 -21.82 9.13
N GLY A 224 7.07 -20.80 9.99
CA GLY A 224 6.26 -19.59 9.88
C GLY A 224 6.62 -18.68 8.69
N ALA A 225 7.77 -18.87 8.04
CA ALA A 225 8.15 -18.07 6.87
C ALA A 225 7.39 -18.56 5.62
N ASP A 226 7.27 -19.87 5.43
CA ASP A 226 6.47 -20.49 4.36
C ASP A 226 4.99 -20.05 4.41
N ALA A 227 4.42 -19.93 5.62
CA ALA A 227 3.04 -19.51 5.82
C ALA A 227 2.79 -18.04 5.39
N CYS A 228 3.76 -17.15 5.62
CA CYS A 228 3.64 -15.77 5.17
C CYS A 228 3.85 -15.63 3.67
N GLU A 229 4.79 -16.38 3.10
CA GLU A 229 4.99 -16.41 1.65
C GLU A 229 3.74 -16.92 0.93
N LEU A 230 3.09 -17.95 1.47
CA LEU A 230 1.79 -18.43 1.00
C LEU A 230 0.70 -17.35 1.08
N ALA A 231 0.68 -16.56 2.15
CA ALA A 231 -0.28 -15.47 2.32
C ALA A 231 -0.09 -14.38 1.24
N ASP A 232 1.17 -14.02 0.96
CA ASP A 232 1.52 -13.06 -0.09
C ASP A 232 1.27 -13.58 -1.50
N PHE A 233 1.62 -14.84 -1.74
CA PHE A 233 1.28 -15.55 -2.98
C PHE A 233 -0.22 -15.54 -3.22
N THR A 234 -1.03 -15.86 -2.20
CA THR A 234 -2.49 -15.87 -2.30
C THR A 234 -3.01 -14.47 -2.63
N ALA A 235 -2.59 -13.43 -1.90
CA ALA A 235 -3.06 -12.07 -2.14
C ALA A 235 -2.69 -11.57 -3.55
N SER A 236 -1.46 -11.81 -3.99
CA SER A 236 -0.94 -11.34 -5.28
C SER A 236 -1.60 -12.04 -6.47
N THR A 237 -1.78 -13.36 -6.39
CA THR A 237 -2.44 -14.14 -7.45
C THR A 237 -3.94 -13.87 -7.54
N LEU A 238 -4.60 -13.58 -6.41
CA LEU A 238 -5.99 -13.11 -6.41
C LEU A 238 -6.13 -11.74 -7.09
N ALA A 239 -5.25 -10.80 -6.78
CA ALA A 239 -5.22 -9.49 -7.44
C ALA A 239 -5.01 -9.63 -8.95
N ALA A 240 -4.07 -10.48 -9.37
CA ALA A 240 -3.81 -10.75 -10.78
C ALA A 240 -5.02 -11.40 -11.48
N THR A 241 -5.67 -12.37 -10.84
CA THR A 241 -6.78 -13.11 -11.46
C THR A 241 -8.05 -12.26 -11.54
N VAL A 242 -8.51 -11.75 -10.39
CA VAL A 242 -9.79 -11.05 -10.28
C VAL A 242 -9.68 -9.65 -10.87
N GLY A 243 -8.59 -8.94 -10.58
CA GLY A 243 -8.35 -7.58 -11.06
C GLY A 243 -8.34 -7.47 -12.58
N ARG A 244 -7.57 -8.35 -13.26
CA ARG A 244 -7.54 -8.40 -14.74
C ARG A 244 -8.94 -8.65 -15.33
N ARG A 245 -9.71 -9.57 -14.75
CA ARG A 245 -11.05 -9.92 -15.25
C ARG A 245 -12.08 -8.82 -15.01
N LEU A 246 -12.01 -8.12 -13.89
CA LEU A 246 -12.84 -6.94 -13.63
C LEU A 246 -12.52 -5.81 -14.60
N ALA A 247 -11.24 -5.51 -14.81
CA ALA A 247 -10.81 -4.49 -15.75
C ALA A 247 -11.23 -4.81 -17.20
N SER A 248 -11.07 -6.07 -17.64
CA SER A 248 -11.54 -6.51 -18.97
C SER A 248 -13.05 -6.40 -19.13
N ALA A 249 -13.82 -6.47 -18.03
CA ALA A 249 -15.26 -6.24 -18.02
C ALA A 249 -15.64 -4.76 -17.92
N GLY A 250 -14.67 -3.83 -17.99
CA GLY A 250 -14.89 -2.39 -17.92
C GLY A 250 -15.20 -1.87 -16.51
N TYR A 251 -14.89 -2.64 -15.46
CA TYR A 251 -15.01 -2.18 -14.08
C TYR A 251 -13.74 -1.46 -13.61
N ALA A 252 -13.91 -0.28 -13.03
CA ALA A 252 -12.87 0.45 -12.32
C ALA A 252 -13.42 0.88 -10.95
N GLY A 253 -12.62 0.67 -9.90
CA GLY A 253 -13.00 0.98 -8.53
C GLY A 253 -12.59 -0.09 -7.51
N PRO A 254 -13.08 0.03 -6.27
CA PRO A 254 -12.71 -0.85 -5.16
C PRO A 254 -13.31 -2.24 -5.34
N CYS A 255 -12.62 -3.29 -4.91
CA CYS A 255 -13.15 -4.65 -4.91
C CYS A 255 -12.61 -5.47 -3.73
N GLY A 256 -13.48 -6.13 -2.96
CA GLY A 256 -13.07 -7.13 -1.97
C GLY A 256 -13.21 -8.55 -2.49
N VAL A 257 -12.14 -9.33 -2.39
CA VAL A 257 -12.12 -10.76 -2.77
C VAL A 257 -11.99 -11.59 -1.51
N ASP A 258 -13.04 -12.35 -1.18
CA ASP A 258 -13.11 -13.13 0.05
C ASP A 258 -12.70 -14.57 -0.22
N GLY A 259 -11.88 -15.16 0.64
CA GLY A 259 -11.46 -16.55 0.61
C GLY A 259 -11.31 -17.13 2.02
N PHE A 260 -11.00 -18.41 2.12
CA PHE A 260 -10.78 -19.05 3.42
C PHE A 260 -9.90 -20.30 3.36
N LEU A 261 -9.24 -20.60 4.47
CA LEU A 261 -8.60 -21.90 4.74
C LEU A 261 -9.56 -22.79 5.52
N TYR A 262 -9.59 -24.07 5.16
CA TYR A 262 -10.36 -25.08 5.87
C TYR A 262 -9.63 -26.41 5.95
N ARG A 263 -10.02 -27.26 6.89
CA ARG A 263 -9.58 -28.66 7.02
C ARG A 263 -10.50 -29.53 6.19
N HIS A 264 -9.93 -30.28 5.27
CA HIS A 264 -10.70 -31.26 4.51
C HIS A 264 -11.24 -32.33 5.47
N PRO A 265 -12.53 -32.68 5.42
CA PRO A 265 -13.15 -33.60 6.37
C PRO A 265 -12.49 -34.99 6.36
N ASP A 266 -12.15 -35.50 5.17
CA ASP A 266 -11.56 -36.85 5.05
C ASP A 266 -10.07 -36.92 5.40
N THR A 267 -9.28 -35.94 4.96
CA THR A 267 -7.81 -35.98 5.09
C THR A 267 -7.30 -35.23 6.31
N GLY A 268 -8.12 -34.35 6.89
CA GLY A 268 -7.72 -33.42 7.97
C GLY A 268 -6.73 -32.33 7.53
N LEU A 269 -6.26 -32.37 6.28
CA LEU A 269 -5.28 -31.44 5.74
C LEU A 269 -5.90 -30.07 5.47
N LEU A 270 -5.09 -29.03 5.63
CA LEU A 270 -5.49 -27.69 5.23
C LEU A 270 -5.64 -27.60 3.72
N THR A 271 -6.70 -26.93 3.31
CA THR A 271 -7.08 -26.69 1.93
C THR A 271 -7.48 -25.23 1.75
N LEU A 272 -7.02 -24.62 0.67
CA LEU A 272 -7.34 -23.23 0.33
C LEU A 272 -8.60 -23.16 -0.53
N ARG A 273 -9.58 -22.36 -0.11
CA ARG A 273 -10.60 -21.78 -0.99
C ARG A 273 -10.15 -20.36 -1.36
N PRO A 274 -9.53 -20.15 -2.53
CA PRO A 274 -8.93 -18.87 -2.87
C PRO A 274 -9.99 -17.78 -3.09
N ILE A 275 -11.13 -18.15 -3.70
CA ILE A 275 -12.24 -17.23 -3.98
C ILE A 275 -13.53 -17.90 -3.54
N SER A 276 -14.23 -17.25 -2.62
CA SER A 276 -15.55 -17.60 -2.13
C SER A 276 -16.61 -16.59 -2.55
N ASP A 277 -16.24 -15.32 -2.61
CA ASP A 277 -17.08 -14.20 -3.02
C ASP A 277 -16.21 -13.09 -3.66
N VAL A 278 -16.77 -12.41 -4.66
CA VAL A 278 -16.18 -11.19 -5.23
C VAL A 278 -17.16 -10.03 -5.07
N ASN A 279 -16.66 -8.96 -4.48
CA ASN A 279 -17.44 -7.79 -4.12
C ASN A 279 -16.82 -6.58 -4.82
N PRO A 280 -17.10 -6.34 -6.12
CA PRO A 280 -16.70 -5.11 -6.77
C PRO A 280 -17.54 -4.02 -6.12
N ARG A 281 -17.02 -3.36 -5.07
CA ARG A 281 -17.61 -2.28 -4.27
C ARG A 281 -16.75 -1.96 -3.06
N GLN A 282 -17.08 -0.84 -2.40
CA GLN A 282 -16.61 -0.59 -1.05
C GLN A 282 -17.15 -1.69 -0.15
N THR A 283 -16.24 -2.50 0.41
CA THR A 283 -16.58 -3.56 1.35
C THR A 283 -16.48 -3.05 2.78
N ILE A 284 -17.14 -3.79 3.68
CA ILE A 284 -17.11 -3.48 5.10
C ILE A 284 -15.70 -3.62 5.68
N THR A 285 -14.93 -4.58 5.15
CA THR A 285 -13.54 -4.83 5.51
C THR A 285 -12.63 -3.71 5.02
N ARG A 286 -12.87 -3.17 3.81
CA ARG A 286 -12.18 -1.97 3.33
C ARG A 286 -12.45 -0.76 4.22
N VAL A 287 -13.72 -0.52 4.57
CA VAL A 287 -14.09 0.55 5.51
C VAL A 287 -13.38 0.37 6.85
N ALA A 288 -13.32 -0.87 7.36
CA ALA A 288 -12.56 -1.17 8.57
C ALA A 288 -11.09 -0.73 8.45
N GLN A 289 -10.42 -1.06 7.34
CA GLN A 289 -9.03 -0.66 7.11
C GLN A 289 -8.86 0.87 6.97
N VAL A 290 -9.71 1.55 6.20
CA VAL A 290 -9.64 3.01 6.03
C VAL A 290 -9.79 3.72 7.39
N VAL A 291 -10.67 3.19 8.24
CA VAL A 291 -10.85 3.70 9.61
C VAL A 291 -9.64 3.38 10.48
N ALA A 292 -9.09 2.16 10.38
CA ALA A 292 -7.88 1.78 11.11
C ALA A 292 -6.71 2.70 10.80
N ASN A 293 -6.48 3.04 9.54
CA ASN A 293 -5.39 3.94 9.11
C ASN A 293 -5.49 5.38 9.68
N ARG A 294 -6.63 5.75 10.28
CA ARG A 294 -6.85 7.05 10.93
C ARG A 294 -6.69 6.99 12.45
N LEU A 295 -6.48 5.80 13.02
CA LEU A 295 -6.30 5.63 14.44
C LEU A 295 -4.85 5.99 14.83
N PRO A 296 -4.64 6.59 16.01
CA PRO A 296 -3.30 6.82 16.55
C PRO A 296 -2.48 5.53 16.67
N GLU A 297 -1.16 5.63 16.54
CA GLU A 297 -0.25 4.45 16.52
C GLU A 297 -0.27 3.64 17.83
N ASP A 298 -0.52 4.27 18.98
CA ASP A 298 -0.67 3.57 20.27
C ASP A 298 -1.87 2.60 20.29
N VAL A 299 -2.80 2.78 19.35
CA VAL A 299 -3.97 1.91 19.15
C VAL A 299 -3.66 0.79 18.16
N LEU A 300 -2.92 1.08 17.08
CA LEU A 300 -2.61 0.13 16.01
C LEU A 300 -1.40 -0.77 16.30
N GLY A 301 -0.55 -0.42 17.27
CA GLY A 301 0.58 -1.25 17.71
C GLY A 301 0.18 -2.58 18.38
N ARG A 302 -1.11 -2.96 18.33
CA ARG A 302 -1.70 -4.21 18.83
C ARG A 302 -2.68 -4.74 17.79
N SER A 303 -2.96 -6.05 17.80
CA SER A 303 -4.07 -6.61 17.01
C SER A 303 -5.38 -5.94 17.41
N VAL A 304 -6.13 -5.41 16.42
CA VAL A 304 -7.38 -4.68 16.67
C VAL A 304 -8.52 -5.34 15.91
N GLY A 305 -9.56 -5.74 16.65
CA GLY A 305 -10.83 -6.16 16.06
C GLY A 305 -11.71 -4.95 15.78
N LEU A 306 -12.10 -4.72 14.54
CA LEU A 306 -13.05 -3.67 14.18
C LEU A 306 -14.43 -4.26 13.93
N ARG A 307 -15.47 -3.66 14.53
CA ARG A 307 -16.86 -4.11 14.42
C ARG A 307 -17.81 -2.94 14.21
N LEU A 308 -18.75 -3.02 13.30
CA LEU A 308 -19.66 -1.88 13.07
C LEU A 308 -20.95 -2.04 13.86
N LEU A 309 -21.48 -0.92 14.35
CA LEU A 309 -22.77 -0.89 15.04
C LEU A 309 -23.81 -0.13 14.24
N PRO A 310 -25.10 -0.48 14.39
CA PRO A 310 -26.17 0.42 14.01
C PRO A 310 -26.01 1.77 14.74
N ARG A 311 -26.24 2.88 14.03
CA ARG A 311 -26.09 4.25 14.56
C ARG A 311 -26.79 4.46 15.90
N ALA A 312 -28.03 4.01 16.07
CA ALA A 312 -28.74 4.13 17.34
C ALA A 312 -28.01 3.47 18.52
N ARG A 313 -27.35 2.32 18.31
CA ARG A 313 -26.54 1.66 19.35
C ARG A 313 -25.24 2.41 19.61
N ALA A 314 -24.62 2.93 18.56
CA ALA A 314 -23.41 3.73 18.69
C ALA A 314 -23.68 5.07 19.39
N GLU A 315 -24.80 5.73 19.11
CA GLU A 315 -25.25 6.96 19.79
C GLU A 315 -25.55 6.69 21.26
N ALA A 316 -26.21 5.58 21.57
CA ALA A 316 -26.45 5.16 22.96
C ALA A 316 -25.14 4.90 23.72
N LEU A 317 -24.12 4.32 23.06
CA LEU A 317 -22.79 4.14 23.64
C LEU A 317 -22.03 5.47 23.80
N TRP A 318 -22.06 6.33 22.79
CA TRP A 318 -21.40 7.63 22.80
C TRP A 318 -21.98 8.60 23.85
N ALA A 319 -23.28 8.48 24.14
CA ALA A 319 -23.93 9.23 25.20
C ALA A 319 -23.34 8.92 26.59
N ARG A 320 -22.77 7.73 26.79
CA ARG A 320 -22.16 7.29 28.06
C ARG A 320 -20.69 7.68 28.20
N ARG A 321 -20.17 8.59 27.36
CA ARG A 321 -18.79 9.09 27.44
C ARG A 321 -18.40 9.67 28.81
N SER A 322 -19.37 10.12 29.59
CA SER A 322 -19.18 10.58 30.98
C SER A 322 -18.79 9.47 31.96
N GLU A 323 -18.99 8.20 31.59
CA GLU A 323 -18.64 7.02 32.40
C GLU A 323 -17.24 6.46 32.06
N ALA A 324 -16.50 7.10 31.15
CA ALA A 324 -15.22 6.62 30.64
C ALA A 324 -14.08 6.73 31.67
N VAL A 325 -13.16 5.74 31.66
CA VAL A 325 -11.99 5.70 32.54
C VAL A 325 -10.82 6.45 31.89
N CYS A 326 -10.74 7.75 32.12
CA CYS A 326 -9.59 8.66 31.89
C CYS A 326 -9.15 8.99 30.44
N SER A 327 -8.62 10.22 30.33
CA SER A 327 -8.18 11.03 29.18
C SER A 327 -9.03 10.95 27.89
N ALA A 328 -10.08 11.76 27.86
CA ALA A 328 -10.69 12.22 26.63
C ALA A 328 -9.69 13.08 25.85
N SER A 329 -8.95 12.49 24.91
CA SER A 329 -8.78 13.21 23.65
C SER A 329 -10.15 13.16 22.96
N GLU A 330 -10.55 14.23 22.27
CA GLU A 330 -11.94 14.45 21.81
C GLU A 330 -12.50 13.39 20.83
N ALA A 331 -11.76 12.30 20.55
CA ALA A 331 -12.04 11.35 19.49
C ALA A 331 -12.59 9.97 19.92
N PHE A 332 -12.53 9.55 21.21
CA PHE A 332 -13.02 8.21 21.59
C PHE A 332 -13.54 8.05 23.02
N VAL A 333 -14.31 6.97 23.26
CA VAL A 333 -14.84 6.56 24.58
C VAL A 333 -14.31 5.19 24.95
N GLU A 334 -13.74 5.03 26.15
CA GLU A 334 -13.21 3.76 26.67
C GLU A 334 -14.13 3.13 27.74
N LEU A 335 -14.64 1.91 27.48
CA LEU A 335 -15.58 1.18 28.36
C LEU A 335 -15.06 -0.21 28.75
N PRO A 336 -15.42 -0.74 29.95
CA PRO A 336 -15.10 -2.12 30.34
C PRO A 336 -15.83 -3.17 29.49
N ALA A 337 -15.15 -4.27 29.14
CA ALA A 337 -15.72 -5.34 28.31
C ALA A 337 -17.03 -5.97 28.85
N LYS A 338 -17.17 -6.12 30.17
CA LYS A 338 -18.35 -6.72 30.81
C LYS A 338 -19.65 -5.92 30.58
N VAL A 339 -19.56 -4.58 30.47
CA VAL A 339 -20.72 -3.70 30.19
C VAL A 339 -21.21 -3.90 28.75
N LEU A 340 -20.30 -4.16 27.81
CA LEU A 340 -20.60 -4.24 26.38
C LEU A 340 -21.12 -5.60 25.93
N ASP A 341 -20.70 -6.69 26.56
CA ASP A 341 -21.22 -8.04 26.27
C ASP A 341 -22.69 -8.18 26.75
N ASN A 342 -22.96 -7.76 28.00
CA ASN A 342 -24.27 -7.91 28.62
C ASN A 342 -25.37 -6.99 28.05
N GLU A 343 -25.04 -5.74 27.72
CA GLU A 343 -26.05 -4.74 27.32
C GLU A 343 -26.13 -4.52 25.80
N PHE A 344 -25.04 -4.77 25.06
CA PHE A 344 -24.96 -4.45 23.62
C PHE A 344 -24.73 -5.67 22.73
N GLY A 345 -24.56 -6.87 23.31
CA GLY A 345 -24.33 -8.12 22.58
C GLY A 345 -22.98 -8.16 21.85
N VAL A 346 -22.00 -7.42 22.37
CA VAL A 346 -20.63 -7.36 21.83
C VAL A 346 -19.76 -8.36 22.58
N ALA A 347 -19.72 -9.61 22.11
CA ALA A 347 -18.81 -10.60 22.65
C ALA A 347 -17.36 -10.14 22.45
N ALA A 348 -16.56 -10.14 23.52
CA ALA A 348 -15.11 -9.96 23.45
C ALA A 348 -14.48 -11.01 22.50
N PRO A 349 -13.32 -10.75 21.87
CA PRO A 349 -12.64 -11.75 21.05
C PRO A 349 -12.25 -12.96 21.93
N VAL A 350 -13.12 -13.98 21.93
CA VAL A 350 -12.90 -15.24 22.64
C VAL A 350 -11.92 -16.07 21.84
N GLN A 351 -10.62 -15.98 22.14
CA GLN A 351 -9.71 -17.10 21.91
C GLN A 351 -8.37 -17.04 22.67
N ARG A 352 -8.02 -15.95 23.36
CA ARG A 352 -6.83 -15.92 24.26
C ARG A 352 -7.04 -15.11 25.55
N ALA A 353 -8.28 -14.98 26.01
CA ALA A 353 -8.62 -14.20 27.21
C ALA A 353 -8.63 -15.08 28.47
N THR A 354 -7.45 -15.36 29.03
CA THR A 354 -7.33 -15.83 30.42
C THR A 354 -7.39 -14.69 31.45
N ALA A 355 -7.50 -13.43 31.00
CA ALA A 355 -7.70 -12.28 31.88
C ALA A 355 -8.90 -11.43 31.40
N MET A 356 -10.09 -11.68 31.96
CA MET A 356 -11.29 -10.89 31.68
C MET A 356 -11.22 -9.42 32.15
N ASP A 357 -10.20 -9.04 32.93
CA ASP A 357 -10.12 -7.72 33.57
C ASP A 357 -9.29 -6.67 32.81
N SER A 358 -8.69 -6.98 31.66
CA SER A 358 -7.84 -6.03 30.89
C SER A 358 -8.40 -5.58 29.53
N THR A 359 -9.56 -6.09 29.10
CA THR A 359 -10.13 -5.69 27.79
C THR A 359 -10.88 -4.36 27.89
N ARG A 360 -10.35 -3.35 27.18
CA ARG A 360 -10.93 -2.01 27.04
C ARG A 360 -11.51 -1.87 25.64
N LEU A 361 -12.70 -1.30 25.51
CA LEU A 361 -13.37 -1.09 24.22
C LEU A 361 -13.45 0.39 23.91
N ARG A 362 -13.00 0.78 22.72
CA ARG A 362 -12.94 2.18 22.27
C ARG A 362 -14.06 2.46 21.26
N VAL A 363 -14.75 3.58 21.35
CA VAL A 363 -15.82 3.94 20.38
C VAL A 363 -15.37 5.13 19.55
N LEU A 364 -15.41 5.02 18.21
CA LEU A 364 -15.06 6.10 17.28
C LEU A 364 -16.24 6.39 16.32
N PRO A 365 -16.82 7.59 16.34
CA PRO A 365 -17.87 7.97 15.41
C PRO A 365 -17.30 8.22 14.00
N LEU A 366 -17.86 7.54 12.98
CA LEU A 366 -17.50 7.78 11.57
C LEU A 366 -18.14 9.04 10.98
N THR A 367 -19.17 9.58 11.65
CA THR A 367 -19.87 10.81 11.30
C THR A 367 -20.21 11.55 12.59
N PRO A 368 -20.36 12.90 12.59
CA PRO A 368 -20.80 13.64 13.77
C PRO A 368 -22.10 13.05 14.35
N LEU A 369 -22.02 12.55 15.58
CA LEU A 369 -23.17 12.03 16.31
C LEU A 369 -23.89 13.21 16.98
N GLY A 370 -25.10 13.54 16.54
CA GLY A 370 -25.86 14.69 17.05
C GLY A 370 -26.85 15.35 16.08
N GLU A 371 -26.74 15.11 14.77
CA GLU A 371 -27.76 15.56 13.80
C GLU A 371 -28.81 14.48 13.57
N ALA A 372 -29.96 14.60 14.25
CA ALA A 372 -31.07 13.63 14.26
C ALA A 372 -31.72 13.33 12.88
N ALA A 373 -31.31 14.01 11.81
CA ALA A 373 -31.95 13.97 10.50
C ALA A 373 -31.21 13.15 9.42
N ARG A 374 -30.09 12.47 9.72
CA ARG A 374 -29.26 11.80 8.69
C ARG A 374 -29.08 10.29 8.91
N PRO A 375 -29.57 9.41 8.01
CA PRO A 375 -29.27 7.98 8.07
C PRO A 375 -27.78 7.74 7.76
N GLY A 376 -27.02 7.15 8.69
CA GLY A 376 -25.59 6.87 8.53
C GLY A 376 -25.13 5.68 9.37
N LEU A 377 -23.98 5.09 9.02
CA LEU A 377 -23.30 4.04 9.79
C LEU A 377 -22.44 4.68 10.89
N ALA A 378 -22.38 4.08 12.07
CA ALA A 378 -21.44 4.48 13.12
C ALA A 378 -20.50 3.30 13.41
N ALA A 379 -19.19 3.53 13.34
CA ALA A 379 -18.22 2.48 13.70
C ALA A 379 -18.12 2.30 15.21
N LEU A 380 -17.79 1.07 15.59
CA LEU A 380 -17.34 0.72 16.92
C LEU A 380 -15.95 0.08 16.79
N LEU A 381 -15.03 0.37 17.71
CA LEU A 381 -13.72 -0.25 17.76
C LEU A 381 -13.71 -1.27 18.92
N ILE A 382 -13.19 -2.47 18.69
CA ILE A 382 -12.98 -3.47 19.74
C ILE A 382 -11.46 -3.69 19.84
N THR A 383 -10.80 -2.88 20.67
CA THR A 383 -9.41 -3.14 21.06
C THR A 383 -9.36 -4.27 22.09
N GLY A 384 -9.56 -5.51 21.63
CA GLY A 384 -9.11 -6.66 22.40
C GLY A 384 -7.60 -6.66 22.40
N VAL A 385 -6.95 -6.65 23.56
CA VAL A 385 -5.52 -6.94 23.63
C VAL A 385 -5.36 -8.40 23.19
N ALA A 386 -4.84 -8.64 21.97
CA ALA A 386 -4.32 -9.96 21.67
C ALA A 386 -3.22 -10.26 22.69
N GLY A 387 -3.32 -11.42 23.34
CA GLY A 387 -2.25 -11.92 24.21
C GLY A 387 -0.94 -11.94 23.45
N ASP A 388 0.16 -11.76 24.18
CA ASP A 388 1.54 -11.69 23.67
C ASP A 388 1.72 -12.46 22.37
N GLU A 389 2.21 -11.78 21.33
CA GLU A 389 2.64 -12.44 20.10
C GLU A 389 3.48 -13.65 20.49
N THR A 390 3.21 -14.81 19.89
CA THR A 390 3.97 -16.01 20.22
C THR A 390 5.44 -15.74 19.91
N ALA A 391 6.35 -16.20 20.78
CA ALA A 391 7.78 -15.99 20.61
C ALA A 391 8.27 -16.43 19.21
N SER A 392 7.62 -17.43 18.60
CA SER A 392 7.87 -17.89 17.24
C SER A 392 7.52 -16.87 16.15
N VAL A 393 6.42 -16.14 16.30
CA VAL A 393 5.95 -15.12 15.34
C VAL A 393 6.82 -13.87 15.45
N ARG A 394 7.13 -13.43 16.69
CA ARG A 394 8.12 -12.38 16.95
C ARG A 394 9.47 -12.72 16.33
N ALA A 395 10.00 -13.92 16.59
CA ALA A 395 11.28 -14.36 16.06
C ALA A 395 11.31 -14.45 14.53
N ALA A 396 10.25 -14.97 13.89
CA ALA A 396 10.19 -15.06 12.42
C ALA A 396 10.05 -13.68 11.75
N ARG A 397 9.31 -12.75 12.39
CA ARG A 397 9.18 -11.37 11.93
C ARG A 397 10.48 -10.59 12.12
N ASP A 398 11.07 -10.65 13.30
CA ASP A 398 12.31 -9.96 13.62
C ASP A 398 13.45 -10.52 12.78
N GLY A 399 13.46 -11.84 12.50
CA GLY A 399 14.37 -12.48 11.57
C GLY A 399 14.22 -11.98 10.12
N ARG A 400 12.99 -11.86 9.60
CA ARG A 400 12.75 -11.28 8.25
C ARG A 400 13.10 -9.80 8.18
N ARG A 401 12.79 -9.03 9.23
CA ARG A 401 13.13 -7.60 9.31
C ARG A 401 14.64 -7.39 9.38
N ALA A 402 15.34 -8.18 10.18
CA ALA A 402 16.81 -8.16 10.26
C ALA A 402 17.43 -8.56 8.92
N LYS A 403 16.91 -9.59 8.27
CA LYS A 403 17.39 -10.01 6.95
C LYS A 403 17.22 -8.90 5.91
N ALA A 404 16.04 -8.29 5.82
CA ALA A 404 15.78 -7.20 4.86
C ALA A 404 16.68 -5.98 5.13
N ALA A 405 16.87 -5.59 6.39
CA ALA A 405 17.75 -4.47 6.74
C ALA A 405 19.21 -4.73 6.36
N VAL A 406 19.69 -5.96 6.57
CA VAL A 406 21.02 -6.40 6.12
C VAL A 406 21.13 -6.40 4.60
N GLU A 407 20.11 -6.86 3.88
CA GLU A 407 20.09 -6.85 2.41
C GLU A 407 20.06 -5.43 1.82
N VAL A 408 19.31 -4.50 2.41
CA VAL A 408 19.35 -3.06 2.05
C VAL A 408 20.76 -2.52 2.20
N ARG A 409 21.39 -2.80 3.35
CA ARG A 409 22.76 -2.36 3.63
C ARG A 409 23.74 -2.92 2.61
N HIS A 410 23.74 -4.24 2.39
CA HIS A 410 24.65 -4.88 1.43
C HIS A 410 24.46 -4.34 0.00
N PHE A 411 23.23 -4.08 -0.41
CA PHE A 411 22.95 -3.50 -1.72
C PHE A 411 23.54 -2.08 -1.83
N ALA A 412 23.29 -1.22 -0.85
CA ALA A 412 23.80 0.16 -0.86
C ALA A 412 25.33 0.23 -0.70
N GLU A 413 25.93 -0.66 0.10
CA GLU A 413 27.38 -0.84 0.17
C GLU A 413 27.95 -1.28 -1.19
N GLY A 414 27.27 -2.17 -1.92
CA GLY A 414 27.64 -2.56 -3.28
C GLY A 414 27.76 -1.36 -4.22
N LEU A 415 26.78 -0.47 -4.22
CA LEU A 415 26.77 0.73 -5.08
C LEU A 415 27.85 1.75 -4.71
N LEU A 416 28.21 1.86 -3.43
CA LEU A 416 29.11 2.89 -2.93
C LEU A 416 30.57 2.44 -2.77
N LEU A 417 30.81 1.18 -2.45
CA LEU A 417 32.14 0.66 -2.15
C LEU A 417 32.78 -0.07 -3.33
N ARG A 418 32.00 -0.42 -4.36
CA ARG A 418 32.53 -1.00 -5.59
C ARG A 418 32.70 0.06 -6.68
N GLY A 419 33.73 -0.12 -7.50
CA GLY A 419 34.24 0.91 -8.39
C GLY A 419 33.64 0.91 -9.79
N SER A 420 33.20 -0.23 -10.32
CA SER A 420 32.86 -0.36 -11.74
C SER A 420 31.50 0.25 -12.08
N LEU A 421 31.35 0.73 -13.32
CA LEU A 421 30.08 1.25 -13.82
C LEU A 421 28.99 0.17 -13.87
N GLU A 422 29.36 -1.05 -14.25
CA GLU A 422 28.44 -2.18 -14.37
C GLU A 422 27.77 -2.50 -13.03
N GLU A 423 28.56 -2.62 -11.96
CA GLU A 423 28.06 -2.91 -10.61
C GLU A 423 27.18 -1.77 -10.07
N LYS A 424 27.53 -0.52 -10.35
CA LYS A 424 26.71 0.65 -9.96
C LYS A 424 25.36 0.68 -10.67
N LEU A 425 25.23 0.00 -11.80
CA LEU A 425 23.99 -0.07 -12.56
C LEU A 425 23.16 -1.32 -12.20
N GLU A 426 23.62 -2.23 -11.34
CA GLU A 426 22.85 -3.41 -10.92
C GLU A 426 21.58 -3.02 -10.16
N PRO A 427 20.38 -3.39 -10.65
CA PRO A 427 19.13 -3.01 -10.00
C PRO A 427 18.96 -3.69 -8.64
N PRO A 428 18.23 -3.07 -7.70
CA PRO A 428 17.89 -3.73 -6.44
C PRO A 428 17.07 -5.00 -6.73
N PRO A 429 17.35 -6.12 -6.03
CA PRO A 429 16.58 -7.35 -6.18
C PRO A 429 15.09 -7.12 -5.95
N GLN A 430 14.23 -7.76 -6.75
CA GLN A 430 12.79 -7.57 -6.61
C GLN A 430 12.32 -8.08 -5.24
N GLU A 431 12.92 -9.16 -4.74
CA GLU A 431 12.66 -9.76 -3.44
C GLU A 431 12.93 -8.76 -2.30
N LEU A 432 13.96 -7.92 -2.43
CA LEU A 432 14.28 -6.87 -1.46
C LEU A 432 13.19 -5.79 -1.43
N LEU A 433 12.71 -5.36 -2.60
CA LEU A 433 11.60 -4.40 -2.70
C LEU A 433 10.28 -4.95 -2.15
N GLU A 434 10.04 -6.26 -2.33
CA GLU A 434 8.89 -6.97 -1.76
C GLU A 434 9.00 -7.10 -0.25
N ALA A 435 10.19 -7.43 0.27
CA ALA A 435 10.44 -7.59 1.69
C ALA A 435 10.15 -6.30 2.47
N LEU A 436 10.31 -5.13 1.86
CA LEU A 436 10.02 -3.82 2.44
C LEU A 436 8.57 -3.33 2.22
N LYS A 437 7.67 -4.15 1.66
CA LYS A 437 6.24 -3.81 1.58
C LYS A 437 5.58 -3.91 2.97
N GLY A 438 4.59 -3.04 3.19
CA GLY A 438 3.80 -2.98 4.43
C GLY A 438 3.82 -1.59 5.08
N PRO A 439 2.77 -1.23 5.84
CA PRO A 439 2.76 0.00 6.62
C PRO A 439 3.65 -0.19 7.85
N GLY A 440 4.78 0.51 7.93
CA GLY A 440 5.63 0.49 9.12
C GLY A 440 6.54 1.71 9.14
N LEU A 441 6.44 2.50 10.21
CA LEU A 441 7.28 3.69 10.42
C LEU A 441 8.65 3.35 11.04
N GLY A 442 8.83 2.16 11.60
CA GLY A 442 10.10 1.74 12.20
C GLY A 442 11.05 1.11 11.18
N GLY A 443 12.19 1.77 10.91
CA GLY A 443 13.40 1.10 10.44
C GLY A 443 14.01 0.23 11.55
N GLN A 444 14.95 -0.64 11.21
CA GLN A 444 15.71 -1.39 12.22
C GLN A 444 16.96 -0.62 12.63
N ALA A 445 17.36 -0.78 13.90
CA ALA A 445 18.61 -0.24 14.43
C ALA A 445 19.81 -1.03 13.88
N VAL A 446 20.11 -0.84 12.59
CA VAL A 446 21.42 -1.15 12.01
C VAL A 446 22.32 0.06 12.25
N GLU A 447 23.61 -0.16 12.41
CA GLU A 447 24.57 0.93 12.57
C GLU A 447 24.56 1.82 11.31
N SER A 448 24.33 3.11 11.51
CA SER A 448 24.46 4.13 10.45
C SER A 448 25.89 4.14 9.95
N LEU A 449 26.06 4.07 8.63
CA LEU A 449 27.35 4.16 7.97
C LEU A 449 27.40 5.42 7.11
N ASP A 450 28.33 6.32 7.42
CA ASP A 450 28.61 7.48 6.59
C ASP A 450 29.77 7.17 5.63
N ILE A 451 29.54 7.38 4.35
CA ILE A 451 30.53 7.18 3.28
C ILE A 451 31.01 8.55 2.82
N GLU A 452 32.30 8.83 2.99
CA GLU A 452 32.88 10.14 2.62
C GLU A 452 32.82 10.38 1.10
N TRP A 453 33.18 9.35 0.30
CA TRP A 453 33.14 9.37 -1.16
C TRP A 453 32.84 7.97 -1.72
N PRO A 454 32.04 7.86 -2.80
CA PRO A 454 31.85 6.60 -3.48
C PRO A 454 33.16 6.17 -4.15
N GLN A 455 33.43 4.87 -4.13
CA GLN A 455 34.48 4.27 -4.93
C GLN A 455 34.07 4.30 -6.40
N ARG A 456 35.01 4.61 -7.28
CA ARG A 456 34.84 4.64 -8.73
C ARG A 456 36.16 4.23 -9.39
N ASP A 457 36.09 3.37 -10.40
CA ASP A 457 37.25 2.96 -11.19
C ASP A 457 37.86 4.14 -11.96
N GLU A 458 39.10 4.00 -12.45
CA GLU A 458 39.87 5.10 -13.05
C GLU A 458 39.17 5.78 -14.22
N ASP A 459 38.43 5.01 -15.03
CA ASP A 459 37.72 5.46 -16.23
C ASP A 459 36.44 6.26 -15.92
N ILE A 460 35.89 6.14 -14.71
CA ILE A 460 34.73 6.90 -14.23
C ILE A 460 35.02 7.67 -12.94
N ALA A 461 36.31 7.89 -12.62
CA ALA A 461 36.77 8.48 -11.38
C ALA A 461 36.08 9.81 -11.08
N ILE A 462 35.63 9.99 -9.83
CA ILE A 462 34.95 11.22 -9.39
C ILE A 462 35.95 12.28 -8.94
N CYS A 463 35.79 13.51 -9.42
CA CYS A 463 36.61 14.65 -9.00
C CYS A 463 36.21 15.12 -7.60
N ARG A 464 37.07 14.86 -6.63
CA ARG A 464 36.89 15.24 -5.22
C ARG A 464 37.16 16.73 -4.96
N GLY A 465 38.03 17.35 -5.74
CA GLY A 465 38.42 18.77 -5.61
C GLY A 465 37.44 19.77 -6.23
N LEU A 466 37.66 21.06 -5.96
CA LEU A 466 36.93 22.17 -6.61
C LEU A 466 37.40 22.46 -8.05
N LYS A 467 38.55 21.89 -8.45
CA LYS A 467 39.16 22.03 -9.79
C LYS A 467 39.30 20.64 -10.42
N GLY A 468 38.83 20.49 -11.65
CA GLY A 468 38.72 19.20 -12.36
C GLY A 468 37.25 18.76 -12.52
N GLY A 469 36.94 17.94 -13.53
CA GLY A 469 35.58 17.42 -13.76
C GLY A 469 34.50 18.49 -13.83
N SER A 470 34.62 19.45 -14.76
CA SER A 470 33.68 20.58 -14.87
C SER A 470 32.23 20.09 -14.94
N ASP A 471 31.38 20.62 -14.06
CA ASP A 471 29.93 20.36 -14.09
C ASP A 471 29.19 21.25 -15.10
N GLN A 472 29.90 22.18 -15.74
CA GLN A 472 29.29 23.12 -16.66
C GLN A 472 28.80 22.39 -17.92
N LEU A 473 27.49 22.38 -18.12
CA LEU A 473 26.87 21.83 -19.32
C LEU A 473 27.28 22.65 -20.57
N PRO A 474 27.44 22.03 -21.74
CA PRO A 474 27.72 22.74 -22.98
C PRO A 474 26.68 23.84 -23.24
N LYS A 475 27.13 24.99 -23.79
CA LYS A 475 26.22 26.08 -24.14
C LYS A 475 25.27 25.62 -25.26
N MET A 476 24.01 26.05 -25.20
CA MET A 476 22.97 25.71 -26.19
C MET A 476 23.46 25.86 -27.64
N GLY A 477 24.10 26.98 -27.99
CA GLY A 477 24.61 27.20 -29.34
C GLY A 477 25.62 26.13 -29.81
N LYS A 478 26.41 25.56 -28.89
CA LYS A 478 27.33 24.45 -29.20
C LYS A 478 26.60 23.12 -29.36
N ILE A 479 25.59 22.84 -28.54
CA ILE A 479 24.75 21.62 -28.64
C ILE A 479 24.01 21.61 -29.98
N LEU A 480 23.49 22.75 -30.41
CA LEU A 480 22.82 22.90 -31.71
C LEU A 480 23.79 22.65 -32.87
N SER A 481 25.04 23.12 -32.77
CA SER A 481 25.99 23.12 -33.89
C SER A 481 26.97 21.95 -33.92
N SER A 482 27.07 21.12 -32.88
CA SER A 482 28.11 20.09 -32.77
C SER A 482 27.61 18.79 -32.13
N LEU A 483 27.90 17.67 -32.80
CA LEU A 483 27.69 16.32 -32.28
C LEU A 483 28.51 16.08 -31.01
N GLU A 484 29.76 16.51 -30.99
CA GLU A 484 30.64 16.39 -29.82
C GLU A 484 30.03 17.05 -28.58
N ALA A 485 29.42 18.24 -28.75
CA ALA A 485 28.76 18.95 -27.66
C ALA A 485 27.47 18.26 -27.20
N ARG A 486 26.74 17.59 -28.11
CA ARG A 486 25.59 16.74 -27.74
C ARG A 486 26.03 15.54 -26.90
N VAL A 487 27.06 14.84 -27.34
CA VAL A 487 27.64 13.68 -26.63
C VAL A 487 28.16 14.08 -25.25
N GLN A 488 28.94 15.17 -25.15
CA GLN A 488 29.41 15.69 -23.87
C GLN A 488 28.26 16.09 -22.92
N CYS A 489 27.12 16.53 -23.46
CA CYS A 489 25.96 16.85 -22.65
C CYS A 489 25.32 15.56 -22.08
N LEU A 490 25.16 14.53 -22.90
CA LEU A 490 24.61 13.23 -22.47
C LEU A 490 25.52 12.53 -21.45
N GLN A 491 26.84 12.57 -21.65
CA GLN A 491 27.83 12.04 -20.69
C GLN A 491 27.72 12.72 -19.32
N LYS A 492 27.48 14.04 -19.30
CA LYS A 492 27.27 14.78 -18.04
C LYS A 492 25.96 14.39 -17.37
N PHE A 493 24.87 14.17 -18.13
CA PHE A 493 23.62 13.66 -17.58
C PHE A 493 23.79 12.25 -17.02
N ALA A 494 24.48 11.35 -17.72
CA ALA A 494 24.81 10.02 -17.17
C ALA A 494 25.58 10.11 -15.84
N ASN A 495 26.53 11.05 -15.71
CA ASN A 495 27.21 11.29 -14.43
C ASN A 495 26.34 11.97 -13.35
N HIS A 496 25.29 12.69 -13.73
CA HIS A 496 24.28 13.20 -12.79
C HIS A 496 23.44 12.06 -12.25
N GLU A 497 22.92 11.17 -13.11
CA GLU A 497 22.15 10.01 -12.66
C GLU A 497 23.01 9.05 -11.83
N LEU A 498 24.29 8.87 -12.19
CA LEU A 498 25.22 8.08 -11.37
C LEU A 498 25.42 8.68 -9.97
N GLN A 499 25.52 10.00 -9.85
CA GLN A 499 25.58 10.64 -8.53
C GLN A 499 24.23 10.52 -7.78
N ALA A 500 23.09 10.57 -8.47
CA ALA A 500 21.78 10.37 -7.84
C ALA A 500 21.65 8.96 -7.24
N ILE A 501 22.03 7.91 -8.01
CA ILE A 501 22.12 6.52 -7.55
C ILE A 501 22.94 6.43 -6.26
N GLU A 502 24.15 7.00 -6.28
CA GLU A 502 25.06 6.97 -5.15
C GLU A 502 24.50 7.76 -3.95
N MET A 503 23.87 8.92 -4.16
CA MET A 503 23.29 9.74 -3.09
C MET A 503 22.08 9.07 -2.43
N PHE A 504 21.22 8.39 -3.18
CA PHE A 504 20.12 7.60 -2.62
C PHE A 504 20.63 6.35 -1.89
N ALA A 505 21.67 5.70 -2.39
CA ALA A 505 22.35 4.62 -1.68
C ALA A 505 23.00 5.12 -0.37
N TRP A 506 23.59 6.31 -0.38
CA TRP A 506 24.14 6.95 0.81
C TRP A 506 23.05 7.19 1.85
N ALA A 507 21.88 7.67 1.44
CA ALA A 507 20.75 7.85 2.36
C ALA A 507 20.28 6.53 3.00
N LEU A 508 20.33 5.40 2.28
CA LEU A 508 20.00 4.09 2.85
C LEU A 508 21.00 3.63 3.92
N LEU A 509 22.28 3.96 3.77
CA LEU A 509 23.31 3.66 4.76
C LEU A 509 23.34 4.65 5.93
N ARG A 510 23.06 5.92 5.64
CA ARG A 510 23.10 7.01 6.62
C ARG A 510 21.88 7.03 7.53
N PHE A 511 20.73 6.57 7.02
CA PHE A 511 19.44 6.56 7.73
C PHE A 511 18.82 5.15 7.76
N PRO A 512 19.49 4.14 8.36
CA PRO A 512 18.95 2.78 8.47
C PRO A 512 17.66 2.71 9.30
N GLU A 513 17.42 3.71 10.14
CA GLU A 513 16.20 3.89 10.94
C GLU A 513 15.04 4.51 10.15
N ALA A 514 15.28 5.00 8.93
CA ALA A 514 14.24 5.60 8.10
C ALA A 514 13.06 4.62 7.92
N PRO A 515 11.81 5.13 7.84
CA PRO A 515 10.64 4.29 7.63
C PRO A 515 10.81 3.33 6.45
N ARG A 516 10.33 2.09 6.57
CA ARG A 516 10.51 1.04 5.54
C ARG A 516 9.95 1.46 4.19
N GLY A 517 8.81 2.16 4.20
CA GLY A 517 8.22 2.70 2.99
C GLY A 517 9.09 3.78 2.33
N LEU A 518 9.90 4.52 3.09
CA LEU A 518 10.88 5.48 2.56
C LEU A 518 12.07 4.72 1.99
N GLN A 519 12.64 3.76 2.71
CA GLN A 519 13.74 2.92 2.20
C GLN A 519 13.37 2.23 0.89
N ARG A 520 12.17 1.65 0.82
CA ARG A 520 11.61 1.06 -0.41
C ARG A 520 11.46 2.09 -1.53
N GLY A 521 11.02 3.30 -1.19
CA GLY A 521 10.94 4.40 -2.12
C GLY A 521 12.31 4.78 -2.70
N LEU A 522 13.32 4.92 -1.85
CA LEU A 522 14.70 5.21 -2.24
C LEU A 522 15.28 4.11 -3.14
N LEU A 523 15.06 2.83 -2.82
CA LEU A 523 15.46 1.71 -3.69
C LEU A 523 14.75 1.76 -5.06
N LYS A 524 13.46 2.12 -5.08
CA LYS A 524 12.73 2.28 -6.35
C LYS A 524 13.33 3.42 -7.18
N THR A 525 13.64 4.55 -6.55
CA THR A 525 14.30 5.68 -7.20
C THR A 525 15.68 5.28 -7.73
N ILE A 526 16.50 4.57 -6.96
CA ILE A 526 17.78 4.03 -7.44
C ILE A 526 17.60 3.22 -8.73
N ARG A 527 16.59 2.33 -8.78
CA ARG A 527 16.29 1.54 -9.98
C ARG A 527 15.90 2.40 -11.18
N GLU A 528 15.15 3.48 -10.95
CA GLU A 528 14.72 4.44 -11.98
C GLU A 528 15.94 5.22 -12.50
N GLU A 529 16.78 5.76 -11.62
CA GLU A 529 18.03 6.44 -11.97
C GLU A 529 19.03 5.53 -12.73
N GLN A 530 19.12 4.25 -12.35
CA GLN A 530 19.90 3.26 -13.08
C GLN A 530 19.36 3.01 -14.49
N SER A 531 18.06 3.12 -14.70
CA SER A 531 17.47 3.07 -16.04
C SER A 531 17.79 4.36 -16.80
N HIS A 532 17.73 5.53 -16.17
CA HIS A 532 18.02 6.82 -16.81
C HIS A 532 19.47 6.92 -17.25
N CYS A 533 20.41 6.52 -16.37
CA CYS A 533 21.83 6.46 -16.69
C CYS A 533 22.08 5.58 -17.93
N ARG A 534 21.50 4.38 -17.98
CA ARG A 534 21.60 3.49 -19.16
C ARG A 534 21.07 4.14 -20.43
N LEU A 535 19.92 4.83 -20.37
CA LEU A 535 19.37 5.51 -21.54
C LEU A 535 20.35 6.55 -22.12
N TYR A 536 21.03 7.33 -21.26
CA TYR A 536 22.04 8.27 -21.73
C TYR A 536 23.28 7.57 -22.29
N LEU A 537 23.77 6.51 -21.64
CA LEU A 537 24.90 5.71 -22.12
C LEU A 537 24.61 5.09 -23.50
N ASP A 538 23.40 4.56 -23.70
CA ASP A 538 22.96 3.98 -24.98
C ASP A 538 22.92 5.05 -26.08
N ARG A 539 22.48 6.27 -25.76
CA ARG A 539 22.54 7.41 -26.69
C ARG A 539 23.98 7.77 -27.03
N VAL A 540 24.89 7.81 -26.05
CA VAL A 540 26.32 8.06 -26.28
C VAL A 540 26.91 6.99 -27.19
N ALA A 541 26.67 5.71 -26.90
CA ALA A 541 27.14 4.59 -27.72
C ALA A 541 26.61 4.64 -29.16
N THR A 542 25.36 5.09 -29.34
CA THR A 542 24.77 5.27 -30.67
C THR A 542 25.42 6.43 -31.45
N LEU A 543 25.69 7.55 -30.78
CA LEU A 543 26.14 8.79 -31.41
C LEU A 543 27.66 8.86 -31.61
N ALA A 544 28.43 8.22 -30.73
CA ALA A 544 29.88 8.25 -30.72
C ALA A 544 30.46 6.96 -30.11
N PRO A 545 30.35 5.81 -30.79
CA PRO A 545 30.80 4.52 -30.25
C PRO A 545 32.29 4.46 -29.89
N GLU A 546 33.11 5.32 -30.52
CA GLU A 546 34.55 5.41 -30.29
C GLU A 546 34.93 6.21 -29.02
N THR A 547 33.96 6.84 -28.35
CA THR A 547 34.21 7.64 -27.14
C THR A 547 33.91 6.86 -25.87
N PRO A 548 34.65 7.07 -24.76
CA PRO A 548 34.30 6.50 -23.47
C PRO A 548 32.86 6.83 -23.07
N PRO A 549 32.07 5.86 -22.55
CA PRO A 549 30.64 6.06 -22.28
C PRO A 549 30.32 7.24 -21.34
N MET A 550 31.19 7.48 -20.34
CA MET A 550 31.03 8.57 -19.37
C MET A 550 31.85 9.83 -19.71
N GLY A 551 32.58 9.82 -20.83
CA GLY A 551 33.50 10.88 -21.22
C GLY A 551 34.84 10.80 -20.46
N ALA A 552 35.63 11.87 -20.55
CA ALA A 552 36.96 11.90 -19.94
C ALA A 552 36.89 12.11 -18.42
N ALA A 553 37.38 11.12 -17.66
CA ALA A 553 37.61 11.24 -16.23
C ALA A 553 38.75 12.23 -15.89
N PRO A 554 38.76 12.86 -14.69
CA PRO A 554 37.77 12.69 -13.62
C PRO A 554 36.46 13.43 -13.92
N LEU A 555 35.34 12.81 -13.56
CA LEU A 555 33.98 13.32 -13.72
C LEU A 555 33.61 14.28 -12.59
N SER A 556 32.56 15.08 -12.77
CA SER A 556 32.18 16.03 -11.71
C SER A 556 31.60 15.33 -10.47
N GLY A 557 32.05 15.72 -9.27
CA GLY A 557 31.42 15.34 -8.00
C GLY A 557 30.57 16.44 -7.38
N TYR A 558 29.95 17.31 -8.20
CA TYR A 558 29.23 18.48 -7.72
C TYR A 558 28.05 18.16 -6.80
N LEU A 559 27.22 17.18 -7.17
CA LEU A 559 26.04 16.81 -6.40
C LEU A 559 26.44 16.11 -5.11
N TRP A 560 27.43 15.20 -5.17
CA TRP A 560 27.95 14.49 -4.00
C TRP A 560 28.42 15.45 -2.89
N ARG A 561 29.17 16.51 -3.24
CA ARG A 561 29.65 17.51 -2.27
C ARG A 561 28.54 18.20 -1.49
N SER A 562 27.31 18.21 -2.01
CA SER A 562 26.18 18.81 -1.30
C SER A 562 25.77 18.00 -0.05
N LEU A 563 26.10 16.71 0.01
CA LEU A 563 25.78 15.84 1.15
C LEU A 563 26.44 16.30 2.45
N ALA A 564 27.60 16.97 2.40
CA ALA A 564 28.21 17.57 3.58
C ALA A 564 27.28 18.56 4.30
N ALA A 565 26.43 19.28 3.56
CA ALA A 565 25.44 20.18 4.15
C ALA A 565 24.23 19.44 4.72
N VAL A 566 23.90 18.27 4.17
CA VAL A 566 22.88 17.36 4.72
C VAL A 566 23.36 16.79 6.05
N ASP A 567 24.58 16.26 6.09
CA ASP A 567 25.14 15.62 7.29
C ASP A 567 25.32 16.59 8.45
N SER A 568 25.63 17.86 8.14
CA SER A 568 25.73 18.93 9.15
C SER A 568 24.38 19.53 9.59
N ALA A 569 23.26 19.11 9.00
CA ALA A 569 21.95 19.68 9.33
C ALA A 569 21.42 19.13 10.67
N PRO A 570 20.59 19.88 11.42
CA PRO A 570 20.00 19.38 12.67
C PRO A 570 19.09 18.17 12.45
N GLU A 571 18.37 18.14 11.33
CA GLU A 571 17.55 17.01 10.87
C GLU A 571 18.04 16.51 9.50
N PRO A 572 19.11 15.67 9.45
CA PRO A 572 19.74 15.28 8.20
C PRO A 572 18.82 14.54 7.22
N LEU A 573 17.90 13.69 7.68
CA LEU A 573 16.99 12.97 6.80
C LEU A 573 16.03 13.93 6.07
N GLU A 574 15.40 14.87 6.79
CA GLU A 574 14.56 15.89 6.17
C GLU A 574 15.38 16.87 5.30
N ALA A 575 16.60 17.20 5.71
CA ALA A 575 17.51 17.99 4.90
C ALA A 575 17.88 17.28 3.59
N PHE A 576 18.02 15.94 3.60
CA PHE A 576 18.21 15.12 2.40
C PHE A 576 16.98 15.18 1.49
N LEU A 577 15.78 14.99 2.03
CA LEU A 577 14.54 15.06 1.25
C LEU A 577 14.32 16.45 0.63
N CYS A 578 14.59 17.52 1.38
CA CYS A 578 14.54 18.89 0.87
C CYS A 578 15.63 19.16 -0.18
N GLY A 579 16.85 18.71 0.08
CA GLY A 579 18.01 18.96 -0.76
C GLY A 579 17.98 18.15 -2.05
N VAL A 580 18.07 16.83 -1.95
CA VAL A 580 18.12 15.95 -3.11
C VAL A 580 16.75 15.93 -3.80
N GLY A 581 15.69 15.59 -3.07
CA GLY A 581 14.35 15.43 -3.65
C GLY A 581 13.66 16.74 -4.06
N LEU A 582 13.59 17.73 -3.17
CA LEU A 582 12.83 18.97 -3.46
C LEU A 582 13.67 20.09 -4.07
N THR A 583 14.99 19.91 -4.23
CA THR A 583 15.86 20.87 -4.92
C THR A 583 16.46 20.29 -6.19
N PHE A 584 17.19 19.18 -6.13
CA PHE A 584 17.84 18.64 -7.32
C PHE A 584 16.86 17.94 -8.25
N GLU A 585 16.10 16.95 -7.78
CA GLU A 585 15.07 16.29 -8.61
C GLU A 585 14.03 17.30 -9.12
N ALA A 586 13.61 18.22 -8.25
CA ALA A 586 12.66 19.27 -8.63
C ALA A 586 13.22 20.26 -9.66
N ALA A 587 14.53 20.53 -9.67
CA ALA A 587 15.15 21.32 -10.73
C ALA A 587 15.23 20.52 -12.03
N ASN A 588 15.48 19.21 -11.92
CA ASN A 588 15.60 18.32 -13.07
C ASN A 588 14.34 18.32 -13.92
N LEU A 589 13.16 18.44 -13.30
CA LEU A 589 11.88 18.59 -14.02
C LEU A 589 11.90 19.71 -15.09
N ASP A 590 12.57 20.82 -14.81
CA ASP A 590 12.73 21.91 -15.79
C ASP A 590 13.87 21.66 -16.77
N HIS A 591 14.96 21.05 -16.30
CA HIS A 591 16.14 20.77 -17.11
C HIS A 591 15.84 19.73 -18.18
N SER A 592 15.17 18.62 -17.83
CA SER A 592 14.76 17.56 -18.73
C SER A 592 13.94 18.10 -19.90
N LEU A 593 12.89 18.90 -19.64
CA LEU A 593 12.10 19.56 -20.69
C LEU A 593 12.90 20.53 -21.54
N ARG A 594 13.74 21.36 -20.91
CA ARG A 594 14.53 22.35 -21.63
C ARG A 594 15.54 21.69 -22.56
N TYR A 595 16.23 20.65 -22.09
CA TYR A 595 17.20 19.95 -22.90
C TYR A 595 16.52 19.09 -23.96
N ARG A 596 15.36 18.47 -23.67
CA ARG A 596 14.53 17.83 -24.70
C ARG A 596 14.33 18.76 -25.89
N ASP A 597 13.88 19.98 -25.63
CA ASP A 597 13.61 20.98 -26.68
C ASP A 597 14.89 21.39 -27.43
N ILE A 598 16.03 21.48 -26.74
CA ILE A 598 17.33 21.80 -27.36
C ILE A 598 17.81 20.66 -28.28
N PHE A 599 17.70 19.41 -27.84
CA PHE A 599 18.07 18.25 -28.64
C PHE A 599 17.16 18.08 -29.85
N GLN A 600 15.85 18.31 -29.68
CA GLN A 600 14.90 18.32 -30.78
C GLN A 600 15.23 19.43 -31.81
N GLN A 601 15.56 20.64 -31.34
CA GLN A 601 16.02 21.73 -32.22
C GLN A 601 17.34 21.41 -32.94
N ALA A 602 18.19 20.57 -32.34
CA ALA A 602 19.42 20.09 -32.96
C ALA A 602 19.20 18.93 -33.95
N GLY A 603 17.95 18.47 -34.14
CA GLY A 603 17.60 17.33 -34.98
C GLY A 603 17.93 15.96 -34.37
N ASP A 604 18.14 15.88 -33.05
CA ASP A 604 18.41 14.64 -32.33
C ASP A 604 17.16 14.20 -31.53
N ASP A 605 16.16 13.73 -32.28
CA ASP A 605 14.87 13.28 -31.74
C ASP A 605 15.02 12.09 -30.79
N GLY A 606 16.04 11.24 -31.00
CA GLY A 606 16.32 10.09 -30.13
C GLY A 606 16.71 10.52 -28.72
N SER A 607 17.61 11.50 -28.60
CA SER A 607 18.01 12.05 -27.30
C SER A 607 16.89 12.88 -26.67
N ALA A 608 16.08 13.58 -27.48
CA ALA A 608 14.89 14.28 -26.99
C ALA A 608 13.85 13.31 -26.39
N ALA A 609 13.60 12.18 -27.04
CA ALA A 609 12.68 11.15 -26.53
C ALA A 609 13.15 10.56 -25.19
N VAL A 610 14.46 10.34 -25.03
CA VAL A 610 15.04 9.92 -23.75
C VAL A 610 14.77 10.96 -22.66
N LEU A 611 15.06 12.24 -22.92
CA LEU A 611 14.81 13.32 -21.96
C LEU A 611 13.33 13.49 -21.60
N GLN A 612 12.42 13.22 -22.55
CA GLN A 612 10.98 13.19 -22.27
C GLN A 612 10.62 12.05 -21.31
N ARG A 613 11.16 10.84 -21.54
CA ARG A 613 10.91 9.70 -20.65
C ARG A 613 11.43 9.96 -19.24
N VAL A 614 12.64 10.49 -19.13
CA VAL A 614 13.26 10.86 -17.85
C VAL A 614 12.37 11.88 -17.12
N HIS A 615 11.91 12.93 -17.81
CA HIS A 615 10.97 13.91 -17.25
C HIS A 615 9.69 13.29 -16.67
N ASP A 616 9.08 12.36 -17.40
CA ASP A 616 7.81 11.75 -17.00
C ASP A 616 7.96 10.87 -15.74
N GLU A 617 9.14 10.26 -15.57
CA GLU A 617 9.50 9.39 -14.44
C GLU A 617 9.96 10.21 -13.20
N GLU A 618 10.70 11.32 -13.38
CA GLU A 618 11.20 12.23 -12.31
C GLU A 618 10.09 12.79 -11.41
N VAL A 619 8.85 12.90 -11.90
CA VAL A 619 7.71 13.37 -11.11
C VAL A 619 7.52 12.53 -9.85
N GLU A 620 7.77 11.22 -9.94
CA GLU A 620 7.63 10.30 -8.82
C GLU A 620 8.75 10.47 -7.78
N HIS A 621 9.95 10.91 -8.18
CA HIS A 621 11.06 11.18 -7.27
C HIS A 621 10.74 12.39 -6.39
N VAL A 622 10.24 13.47 -7.00
CA VAL A 622 9.78 14.67 -6.28
C VAL A 622 8.59 14.34 -5.37
N ARG A 623 7.64 13.51 -5.85
CA ARG A 623 6.50 13.06 -5.05
C ARG A 623 6.92 12.25 -3.83
N LEU A 624 7.91 11.36 -3.99
CA LEU A 624 8.46 10.58 -2.87
C LEU A 624 8.98 11.50 -1.77
N ALA A 625 9.81 12.48 -2.13
CA ALA A 625 10.37 13.43 -1.18
C ALA A 625 9.30 14.28 -0.50
N HIS A 626 8.32 14.78 -1.26
CA HIS A 626 7.20 15.55 -0.72
C HIS A 626 6.37 14.75 0.29
N VAL A 627 5.92 13.55 -0.09
CA VAL A 627 5.08 12.69 0.75
C VAL A 627 5.80 12.31 2.04
N TRP A 628 7.08 11.95 1.97
CA TRP A 628 7.83 11.57 3.16
C TRP A 628 8.20 12.75 4.04
N LEU A 629 8.51 13.91 3.48
CA LEU A 629 8.70 15.13 4.28
C LEU A 629 7.43 15.46 5.08
N ARG A 630 6.25 15.37 4.46
CA ARG A 630 4.95 15.57 5.13
C ARG A 630 4.72 14.56 6.25
N ARG A 631 4.93 13.27 5.99
CA ARG A 631 4.75 12.20 7.00
C ARG A 631 5.71 12.35 8.17
N LEU A 632 6.97 12.67 7.91
CA LEU A 632 7.99 12.89 8.92
C LEU A 632 7.73 14.15 9.75
N ALA A 633 7.18 15.20 9.13
CA ALA A 633 6.75 16.41 9.83
C ALA A 633 5.53 16.13 10.72
N GLU A 634 4.54 15.39 10.21
CA GLU A 634 3.36 14.98 10.98
C GLU A 634 3.75 14.14 12.20
N ALA A 635 4.63 13.15 12.04
CA ALA A 635 5.16 12.35 13.14
C ALA A 635 5.91 13.18 14.20
N ARG A 636 6.41 14.37 13.84
CA ARG A 636 7.06 15.32 14.74
C ARG A 636 6.13 16.40 15.29
N GLY A 637 4.83 16.32 15.02
CA GLY A 637 3.85 17.32 15.45
C GLY A 637 3.97 18.66 14.73
N LEU A 638 4.40 18.64 13.46
CA LEU A 638 4.54 19.83 12.58
C LEU A 638 3.55 19.78 11.41
N ALA A 639 2.39 19.15 11.62
CA ALA A 639 1.40 18.90 10.56
C ALA A 639 0.78 20.21 10.00
N GLU A 640 0.75 21.26 10.82
CA GLU A 640 0.22 22.58 10.52
C GLU A 640 1.12 23.42 9.61
N LEU A 641 2.41 23.11 9.51
CA LEU A 641 3.32 23.80 8.60
C LEU A 641 2.99 23.43 7.15
N ASP A 642 2.99 24.40 6.24
CA ASP A 642 2.83 24.14 4.81
C ASP A 642 4.16 23.67 4.17
N ASP A 643 4.12 23.26 2.89
CA ASP A 643 5.32 22.75 2.20
C ASP A 643 6.47 23.76 2.17
N LEU A 644 6.16 25.05 2.03
CA LEU A 644 7.16 26.10 1.97
C LEU A 644 7.83 26.29 3.34
N ALA A 645 7.04 26.34 4.41
CA ALA A 645 7.55 26.43 5.77
C ALA A 645 8.39 25.20 6.15
N LEU A 646 7.97 23.99 5.75
CA LEU A 646 8.75 22.76 5.95
C LEU A 646 10.08 22.82 5.19
N TYR A 647 10.06 23.23 3.92
CA TYR A 647 11.29 23.41 3.16
C TYR A 647 12.19 24.48 3.78
N GLU A 648 11.62 25.60 4.21
CA GLU A 648 12.40 26.69 4.81
C GLU A 648 13.08 26.30 6.11
N ARG A 649 12.43 25.42 6.89
CA ARG A 649 12.93 24.85 8.14
C ARG A 649 14.06 23.84 7.91
N PHE A 650 13.85 22.87 7.02
CA PHE A 650 14.74 21.71 6.92
C PHE A 650 15.82 21.82 5.83
N ALA A 651 15.64 22.65 4.81
CA ALA A 651 16.63 22.75 3.73
C ALA A 651 17.95 23.36 4.24
N ALA A 652 19.06 22.65 4.04
CA ALA A 652 20.40 23.14 4.40
C ALA A 652 20.87 24.26 3.45
N LYS A 653 20.48 25.49 3.76
CA LYS A 653 20.85 26.71 3.02
C LYS A 653 22.31 27.12 3.35
N PRO A 654 23.07 27.68 2.40
CA PRO A 654 22.67 28.09 1.05
C PRO A 654 22.79 26.98 -0.02
N VAL A 655 23.22 25.77 0.37
CA VAL A 655 23.44 24.66 -0.57
C VAL A 655 22.14 24.25 -1.25
N PHE A 656 21.04 24.21 -0.51
CA PHE A 656 19.68 23.90 -1.00
C PHE A 656 18.75 25.12 -0.90
N ALA A 657 19.18 26.27 -1.41
CA ALA A 657 18.30 27.43 -1.53
C ALA A 657 17.26 27.22 -2.66
N LEU A 658 16.02 27.69 -2.45
CA LEU A 658 14.90 27.55 -3.42
C LEU A 658 15.24 27.96 -4.85
N CYS A 659 16.14 28.94 -5.05
CA CYS A 659 16.52 29.37 -6.39
C CYS A 659 17.25 28.29 -7.20
N LYS A 660 17.77 27.26 -6.54
CA LYS A 660 18.39 26.08 -7.14
C LYS A 660 17.39 24.98 -7.49
N ALA A 661 16.16 25.03 -6.96
CA ALA A 661 15.10 24.07 -7.26
C ALA A 661 14.41 24.31 -8.62
N ARG A 662 15.07 25.05 -9.52
CA ARG A 662 14.52 25.42 -10.82
C ARG A 662 15.56 25.48 -11.92
N GLY A 663 15.13 25.07 -13.10
CA GLY A 663 15.80 25.34 -14.36
C GLY A 663 15.40 26.68 -14.96
N ARG A 664 16.14 27.11 -15.99
CA ARG A 664 15.82 28.34 -16.73
C ARG A 664 14.49 28.19 -17.46
N GLY A 665 13.60 29.18 -17.31
CA GLY A 665 12.30 29.21 -17.97
C GLY A 665 11.16 28.61 -17.13
N PHE A 666 11.49 27.75 -16.15
CA PHE A 666 10.52 27.12 -15.24
C PHE A 666 9.32 26.45 -15.95
N PRO A 667 9.54 25.61 -17.00
CA PRO A 667 8.45 25.04 -17.78
C PRO A 667 7.61 24.00 -17.03
N ALA A 668 8.14 23.35 -16.00
CA ALA A 668 7.54 22.15 -15.40
C ALA A 668 6.57 22.45 -14.25
N ILE A 669 5.64 23.40 -14.43
CA ILE A 669 4.62 23.72 -13.42
C ILE A 669 3.64 22.56 -13.23
N ALA A 670 3.18 21.95 -14.33
CA ALA A 670 2.23 20.83 -14.29
C ALA A 670 2.82 19.60 -13.60
N ALA A 671 4.10 19.29 -13.87
CA ALA A 671 4.82 18.19 -13.23
C ALA A 671 4.92 18.38 -11.70
N ARG A 672 5.23 19.60 -11.23
CA ARG A 672 5.28 19.92 -9.79
C ARG A 672 3.93 19.76 -9.10
N ARG A 673 2.84 20.14 -9.75
CA ARG A 673 1.48 19.90 -9.26
C ARG A 673 1.15 18.41 -9.19
N LYS A 674 1.54 17.65 -10.22
CA LYS A 674 1.38 16.18 -10.26
C LYS A 674 2.19 15.50 -9.15
N ALA A 675 3.35 16.04 -8.80
CA ALA A 675 4.16 15.58 -7.67
C ALA A 675 3.56 15.93 -6.29
N GLY A 676 2.48 16.73 -6.23
CA GLY A 676 1.78 17.07 -5.00
C GLY A 676 2.22 18.38 -4.33
N LEU A 677 3.16 19.13 -4.92
CA LEU A 677 3.65 20.38 -4.33
C LEU A 677 2.56 21.46 -4.31
N SER A 678 2.43 22.18 -3.19
CA SER A 678 1.51 23.30 -3.05
C SER A 678 1.83 24.47 -4.00
N GLU A 679 0.79 25.22 -4.36
CA GLU A 679 0.93 26.42 -5.20
C GLU A 679 1.87 27.47 -4.57
N ALA A 680 1.87 27.59 -3.23
CA ALA A 680 2.76 28.48 -2.50
C ALA A 680 4.24 28.10 -2.71
N MET A 681 4.58 26.82 -2.56
CA MET A 681 5.93 26.31 -2.82
C MET A 681 6.35 26.51 -4.28
N ILE A 682 5.47 26.20 -5.23
CA ILE A 682 5.72 26.39 -6.67
C ILE A 682 5.99 27.88 -6.99
N ALA A 683 5.18 28.78 -6.44
CA ALA A 683 5.37 30.22 -6.62
C ALA A 683 6.69 30.70 -5.98
N ALA A 684 7.01 30.24 -4.78
CA ALA A 684 8.25 30.60 -4.09
C ALA A 684 9.48 30.20 -4.90
N VAL A 685 9.53 28.95 -5.40
CA VAL A 685 10.62 28.48 -6.28
C VAL A 685 10.70 29.33 -7.56
N ARG A 686 9.55 29.60 -8.21
CA ARG A 686 9.49 30.41 -9.44
C ARG A 686 10.07 31.81 -9.26
N HIS A 687 9.90 32.42 -8.09
CA HIS A 687 10.32 33.80 -7.82
C HIS A 687 11.63 33.91 -7.02
N ALA A 688 12.16 32.79 -6.51
CA ALA A 688 13.38 32.77 -5.70
C ALA A 688 14.59 33.36 -6.45
N LYS A 689 15.22 34.38 -5.86
CA LYS A 689 16.42 35.02 -6.41
C LYS A 689 17.68 34.43 -5.77
N SER A 690 18.74 34.30 -6.57
CA SER A 690 20.07 34.02 -6.02
C SER A 690 20.50 35.21 -5.17
N GLN A 691 20.72 35.00 -3.87
CA GLN A 691 21.34 36.01 -3.03
C GLN A 691 22.82 36.12 -3.43
N ARG A 692 23.18 37.15 -4.20
CA ARG A 692 24.57 37.55 -4.31
C ARG A 692 25.01 38.07 -2.94
N ARG A 693 26.09 37.52 -2.37
CA ARG A 693 26.77 38.14 -1.22
C ARG A 693 26.96 39.63 -1.55
N PRO A 694 26.55 40.58 -0.68
CA PRO A 694 27.04 41.94 -0.79
C PRO A 694 28.57 41.86 -0.73
N ILE A 695 29.25 42.44 -1.71
CA ILE A 695 30.68 42.69 -1.58
C ILE A 695 30.78 43.65 -0.40
N ALA A 696 31.33 43.17 0.73
CA ALA A 696 31.71 44.05 1.81
C ALA A 696 32.80 44.97 1.27
N VAL A 697 32.41 46.18 0.85
CA VAL A 697 33.36 47.26 0.63
C VAL A 697 33.82 47.66 2.02
N GLY A 698 34.93 47.05 2.48
CA GLY A 698 35.61 47.51 3.68
C GLY A 698 36.01 48.97 3.51
N PRO A 699 36.03 49.77 4.60
CA PRO A 699 36.38 51.18 4.50
C PRO A 699 37.80 51.30 3.94
N ALA A 700 37.96 52.16 2.94
CA ALA A 700 39.26 52.50 2.39
C ALA A 700 40.14 53.07 3.51
N VAL A 701 41.10 52.28 3.98
CA VAL A 701 42.18 52.77 4.84
C VAL A 701 43.15 53.52 3.92
N CYS A 702 42.98 54.83 3.83
CA CYS A 702 44.04 55.73 3.40
C CYS A 702 45.13 55.70 4.49
N SER A 703 46.18 54.91 4.32
CA SER A 703 47.44 55.16 5.03
C SER A 703 48.31 56.04 4.14
N SER A 704 48.34 57.32 4.49
CA SER A 704 49.39 58.25 4.11
C SER A 704 50.74 57.69 4.56
N ALA A 705 51.65 57.49 3.61
CA ALA A 705 53.06 57.33 3.89
C ALA A 705 53.61 58.70 4.31
N ASP A 706 54.06 58.80 5.55
CA ASP A 706 55.03 59.80 6.00
C ASP A 706 55.71 59.31 7.28
N GLY A 707 57.04 59.27 7.28
CA GLY A 707 57.84 59.45 8.50
C GLY A 707 58.75 58.30 8.95
N ARG A 708 59.99 58.35 8.42
CA ARG A 708 61.29 57.89 8.97
C ARG A 708 61.72 56.44 8.80
#